data_AF-A0A069ZXK6-F1
#
_entry.id   AF-A0A069ZXK6-F1
#
_cell.length_a   1.000
_cell.length_b   1.000
_cell.length_c   1.000
_cell.angle_alpha   90.00
_cell.angle_beta   90.00
_cell.angle_gamma   90.00
#
_symmetry.space_group_name_H-M   'P 1'
#
loop_
_entity.id
_entity.type
_entity.pdbx_description
1 polymer ?
#
loop_
_entity_poly.entity_id
_entity_poly.type
_entity_poly.pdbx_seq_one_letter_code
_entity_poly.pdbx_strand_id
1 'polypeptide(L)'
;MSRLDVFVFDSLGNKEKASSLEEILCGENPQEFAQYSRASLAKKNLSIARKLASYILNDQGDLDLGKVVECIQLLTKYLYPLGPHRQEEGPAREHLLKMLEFLHDDQEIKSRLRRFFVPSYAKVQDLIRNTLALSTGETLTVRHVREAVLVSLFTYLRQDVGSCFATALAILIHQEYPLLFVRDLEDLLSSGKISRIIGDQEISVPINLLPSVGDLFKPIRVIDLYPNPVATLASWSNIQAAFDASGIFPKTADISQEIQTLLANERVYQKIQDFHGEITAHDVIQDSLLHYYQISPSAVQSSILQEGFRNRKWGMTPGASVLSASSQHVLSYLESYEQATQGFIRDTQNVLLKSWEYTLATLADANQTTTVKHLQIALGWDAHDEYGLYAIIRKFLDDEIKVTHTFAGQCEQTYQEAKAQLEYVESRMRNPINKQDSQILAMDHVRFRQELNQALQDWNAAQEKLKKIITLPDFLLSFYSREIPVYFRSIYDAFIREFSGHYADGSAGFRIVFTYGRSHPNTWEPIYSIEEFIHALTEFFTSTEGDLLAKHNVSGLEKETSVLLHHIVSALHEPRFQEAAMERILNAYDCPIPQGIFQHLDQITHTPWVYVSGGTVTTLVSNYFENKHTLSKLEKLPADPHELAAFFADALKDLPEAVKEYLEDGEHSLLAATPSHVFSVTAGSPLFRDAWTNDWYSYTWLRDVWVSKHQAFLKHTIFDKSAIYAFITRFCARYYLQELTQEFVYFCDDLSLSIPELYDKSVRFFQSTVREEKVIATLQRYLAYQLVKEAPYISEQRLPEVIRDISSYLGISSRISYDRFASLLEENIEKHSLISSSELRHLYKGLLMAGYQRVYHEEDLSMRLIAAMRHHGLAYPAPLLFGDTNWAYRYFGFILHPGTQEIDLWDFNYLGLAGRPSENKDRWFGQNSWVLYPNPIDYGMVPPPGYRSGLPKGFF
;
A
#
# COMPACT_ATOMS: atom_id res chain seq x y z
N MET A 1 -5.52 -40.38 7.64
CA MET A 1 -5.50 -39.85 9.03
C MET A 1 -6.60 -38.82 9.24
N SER A 2 -7.50 -39.01 10.20
CA SER A 2 -8.45 -37.98 10.63
C SER A 2 -7.70 -36.87 11.38
N ARG A 3 -8.05 -35.61 11.11
CA ARG A 3 -7.48 -34.44 11.81
C ARG A 3 -8.01 -34.38 13.25
N LEU A 4 -7.30 -34.98 14.19
CA LEU A 4 -7.67 -35.01 15.61
C LEU A 4 -7.88 -33.60 16.19
N ASP A 5 -7.06 -32.64 15.77
CA ASP A 5 -7.24 -31.23 16.13
C ASP A 5 -8.60 -30.68 15.68
N VAL A 6 -9.09 -31.02 14.49
CA VAL A 6 -10.44 -30.63 14.04
C VAL A 6 -11.51 -31.29 14.89
N PHE A 7 -11.44 -32.62 15.06
CA PHE A 7 -12.45 -33.36 15.83
C PHE A 7 -12.57 -32.86 17.27
N VAL A 8 -11.44 -32.68 17.96
CA VAL A 8 -11.42 -32.16 19.33
C VAL A 8 -11.88 -30.70 19.34
N PHE A 9 -11.45 -29.89 18.38
CA PHE A 9 -11.89 -28.51 18.27
C PHE A 9 -13.41 -28.41 18.13
N ASP A 10 -14.04 -29.18 17.23
CA ASP A 10 -15.49 -29.16 17.03
C ASP A 10 -16.25 -29.60 18.28
N SER A 11 -15.68 -30.55 19.06
CA SER A 11 -16.27 -30.98 20.33
C SER A 11 -16.21 -29.91 21.44
N LEU A 12 -15.22 -29.02 21.39
CA LEU A 12 -15.01 -27.98 22.39
C LEU A 12 -15.59 -26.63 21.98
N GLY A 13 -15.56 -26.29 20.69
CA GLY A 13 -16.01 -25.02 20.11
C GLY A 13 -17.52 -24.84 20.17
N ASN A 14 -18.28 -25.93 20.25
CA ASN A 14 -19.74 -25.93 20.37
C ASN A 14 -20.26 -25.79 21.81
N LYS A 15 -19.39 -25.55 22.80
CA LYS A 15 -19.83 -25.29 24.18
C LYS A 15 -20.45 -23.89 24.28
N GLU A 16 -21.56 -23.77 25.02
CA GLU A 16 -22.18 -22.46 25.30
C GLU A 16 -21.17 -21.52 25.96
N LYS A 17 -21.02 -20.32 25.40
CA LYS A 17 -20.14 -19.28 25.96
C LYS A 17 -20.86 -18.55 27.08
N ALA A 18 -20.16 -18.28 28.17
CA ALA A 18 -20.77 -17.87 29.43
C ALA A 18 -21.11 -16.37 29.48
N SER A 19 -20.52 -15.55 28.60
CA SER A 19 -20.72 -14.10 28.58
C SER A 19 -20.72 -13.53 27.16
N SER A 20 -21.29 -12.33 26.99
CA SER A 20 -21.23 -11.59 25.73
C SER A 20 -19.81 -11.25 25.30
N LEU A 21 -18.91 -10.96 26.25
CA LEU A 21 -17.51 -10.65 25.97
C LEU A 21 -16.74 -11.89 25.50
N GLU A 22 -17.00 -13.05 26.08
CA GLU A 22 -16.46 -14.32 25.60
C GLU A 22 -16.96 -14.65 24.18
N GLU A 23 -18.21 -14.32 23.85
CA GLU A 23 -18.70 -14.42 22.47
C GLU A 23 -17.99 -13.45 21.51
N ILE A 24 -17.62 -12.26 21.96
CA ILE A 24 -16.85 -11.32 21.14
C ILE A 24 -15.43 -11.84 20.86
N LEU A 25 -14.71 -12.26 21.91
CA LEU A 25 -13.30 -12.64 21.80
C LEU A 25 -13.08 -14.07 21.29
N CYS A 26 -14.05 -14.95 21.51
CA CYS A 26 -13.96 -16.37 21.22
C CYS A 26 -15.05 -16.89 20.27
N GLY A 27 -15.94 -16.00 19.81
CA GLY A 27 -16.86 -16.13 18.67
C GLY A 27 -16.28 -16.92 17.49
N GLU A 28 -17.03 -17.90 16.99
CA GLU A 28 -16.65 -18.59 15.75
C GLU A 28 -17.87 -18.72 14.84
N ASN A 29 -17.70 -18.35 13.57
CA ASN A 29 -18.68 -18.64 12.53
C ASN A 29 -18.24 -19.94 11.82
N PRO A 30 -19.03 -21.02 11.89
CA PRO A 30 -18.65 -22.31 11.29
C PRO A 30 -18.36 -22.24 9.79
N GLN A 31 -19.08 -21.38 9.05
CA GLN A 31 -18.87 -21.20 7.60
C GLN A 31 -17.53 -20.52 7.32
N GLU A 32 -17.21 -19.45 8.07
CA GLU A 32 -15.93 -18.72 7.90
C GLU A 32 -14.73 -19.57 8.34
N PHE A 33 -14.90 -20.40 9.37
CA PHE A 33 -13.88 -21.31 9.86
C PHE A 33 -13.54 -22.42 8.84
N ALA A 34 -14.57 -23.00 8.22
CA ALA A 34 -14.38 -24.03 7.19
C ALA A 34 -13.62 -23.52 5.95
N GLN A 35 -13.68 -22.21 5.69
CA GLN A 35 -13.11 -21.56 4.51
C GLN A 35 -11.74 -20.89 4.78
N TYR A 36 -11.07 -21.26 5.89
CA TYR A 36 -9.88 -20.58 6.40
C TYR A 36 -8.98 -20.01 5.30
N SER A 37 -8.87 -18.68 5.28
CA SER A 37 -8.04 -17.92 4.35
C SER A 37 -7.41 -16.73 5.07
N ARG A 38 -6.43 -16.09 4.45
CA ARG A 38 -5.84 -14.86 5.03
C ARG A 38 -6.87 -13.73 5.12
N ALA A 39 -7.80 -13.66 4.16
CA ALA A 39 -8.90 -12.70 4.19
C ALA A 39 -9.88 -12.98 5.34
N SER A 40 -10.10 -14.26 5.68
CA SER A 40 -10.94 -14.61 6.83
C SER A 40 -10.32 -14.19 8.17
N LEU A 41 -8.99 -14.24 8.30
CA LEU A 41 -8.29 -13.72 9.49
C LEU A 41 -8.42 -12.19 9.63
N ALA A 42 -8.23 -11.44 8.55
CA ALA A 42 -8.38 -9.99 8.57
C ALA A 42 -9.82 -9.58 8.94
N LYS A 43 -10.82 -10.26 8.36
CA LYS A 43 -12.24 -10.11 8.71
C LYS A 43 -12.51 -10.41 10.18
N LYS A 44 -11.94 -11.52 10.71
CA LYS A 44 -12.09 -11.89 12.13
C LYS A 44 -11.49 -10.83 13.05
N ASN A 45 -10.28 -10.34 12.75
CA ASN A 45 -9.64 -9.28 13.52
C ASN A 45 -10.50 -7.99 13.55
N LEU A 46 -11.00 -7.56 12.39
CA LEU A 46 -11.86 -6.38 12.29
C LEU A 46 -13.21 -6.56 13.01
N SER A 47 -13.81 -7.75 12.92
CA SER A 47 -15.06 -8.09 13.61
C SER A 47 -14.89 -8.04 15.13
N ILE A 48 -13.78 -8.59 15.65
CA ILE A 48 -13.43 -8.50 17.07
C ILE A 48 -13.24 -7.04 17.47
N ALA A 49 -12.47 -6.26 16.70
CA ALA A 49 -12.22 -4.84 16.97
C ALA A 49 -13.52 -4.02 17.05
N ARG A 50 -14.45 -4.20 16.09
CA ARG A 50 -15.78 -3.55 16.07
C ARG A 50 -16.59 -3.88 17.32
N LYS A 51 -16.77 -5.17 17.58
CA LYS A 51 -17.58 -5.63 18.70
C LYS A 51 -16.99 -5.19 20.04
N LEU A 52 -15.66 -5.23 20.19
CA LEU A 52 -14.99 -4.83 21.42
C LEU A 52 -15.06 -3.33 21.66
N ALA A 53 -14.83 -2.51 20.62
CA ALA A 53 -14.99 -1.06 20.70
C ALA A 53 -16.42 -0.68 21.12
N SER A 54 -17.43 -1.33 20.54
CA SER A 54 -18.83 -1.13 20.91
C SER A 54 -19.11 -1.53 22.36
N TYR A 55 -18.50 -2.63 22.83
CA TYR A 55 -18.70 -3.16 24.17
C TYR A 55 -18.15 -2.24 25.27
N ILE A 56 -16.93 -1.70 25.09
CA ILE A 56 -16.25 -0.86 26.10
C ILE A 56 -16.76 0.58 26.15
N LEU A 57 -17.61 0.99 25.20
CA LEU A 57 -18.26 2.30 25.21
C LEU A 57 -19.62 2.23 25.91
N ASN A 58 -19.95 3.25 26.70
CA ASN A 58 -21.31 3.45 27.21
C ASN A 58 -22.21 4.15 26.17
N ASP A 59 -23.48 4.36 26.50
CA ASP A 59 -24.46 4.98 25.59
C ASP A 59 -24.09 6.41 25.18
N GLN A 60 -23.31 7.13 25.99
CA GLN A 60 -22.80 8.48 25.70
C GLN A 60 -21.51 8.44 24.86
N GLY A 61 -20.97 7.24 24.60
CA GLY A 61 -19.69 7.06 23.93
C GLY A 61 -18.48 7.37 24.79
N ASP A 62 -18.60 7.38 26.12
CA ASP A 62 -17.44 7.41 27.01
C ASP A 62 -16.93 6.00 27.31
N LEU A 63 -15.63 5.88 27.59
CA LEU A 63 -15.01 4.61 27.99
C LEU A 63 -15.54 4.15 29.34
N ASP A 64 -16.03 2.91 29.37
CA ASP A 64 -16.32 2.17 30.60
C ASP A 64 -15.07 1.42 31.05
N LEU A 65 -14.32 2.01 32.00
CA LEU A 65 -13.06 1.45 32.49
C LEU A 65 -13.26 0.07 33.16
N GLY A 66 -14.44 -0.20 33.74
CA GLY A 66 -14.73 -1.51 34.31
C GLY A 66 -14.72 -2.60 33.23
N LYS A 67 -15.36 -2.31 32.09
CA LYS A 67 -15.34 -3.20 30.93
C LYS A 67 -13.96 -3.31 30.28
N VAL A 68 -13.16 -2.24 30.25
CA VAL A 68 -11.78 -2.31 29.75
C VAL A 68 -10.96 -3.30 30.59
N VAL A 69 -11.05 -3.23 31.92
CA VAL A 69 -10.37 -4.18 32.82
C VAL A 69 -10.88 -5.62 32.60
N GLU A 70 -12.18 -5.80 32.42
CA GLU A 70 -12.77 -7.11 32.09
C GLU A 70 -12.22 -7.67 30.77
N CYS A 71 -12.12 -6.83 29.73
CA CYS A 71 -11.52 -7.17 28.44
C CYS A 71 -10.06 -7.58 28.57
N ILE A 72 -9.25 -6.84 29.31
CA ILE A 72 -7.84 -7.17 29.55
C ILE A 72 -7.75 -8.54 30.23
N GLN A 73 -8.45 -8.72 31.36
CA GLN A 73 -8.42 -9.98 32.12
C GLN A 73 -8.84 -11.20 31.27
N LEU A 74 -9.92 -11.06 30.49
CA LEU A 74 -10.39 -12.13 29.63
C LEU A 74 -9.44 -12.35 28.45
N LEU A 75 -8.98 -11.30 27.77
CA LEU A 75 -8.08 -11.46 26.63
C LEU A 75 -6.74 -12.06 27.04
N THR A 76 -6.15 -11.65 28.17
CA THR A 76 -4.94 -12.30 28.73
C THR A 76 -5.17 -13.79 28.97
N LYS A 77 -6.35 -14.17 29.50
CA LYS A 77 -6.67 -15.58 29.75
C LYS A 77 -6.85 -16.40 28.46
N TYR A 78 -7.33 -15.74 27.40
CA TYR A 78 -7.69 -16.36 26.14
C TYR A 78 -6.77 -15.89 25.00
N LEU A 79 -5.52 -15.51 25.28
CA LEU A 79 -4.67 -14.79 24.34
C LEU A 79 -4.34 -15.62 23.11
N TYR A 80 -3.95 -16.87 23.29
CA TYR A 80 -3.50 -17.75 22.21
C TYR A 80 -4.50 -18.88 21.95
N PRO A 81 -5.14 -18.92 20.76
CA PRO A 81 -5.99 -20.03 20.38
C PRO A 81 -5.18 -21.22 19.86
N LEU A 82 -5.58 -22.41 20.30
CA LEU A 82 -5.29 -23.68 19.64
C LEU A 82 -6.42 -24.04 18.68
N GLY A 83 -6.14 -24.95 17.77
CA GLY A 83 -7.08 -25.37 16.74
C GLY A 83 -6.46 -25.30 15.34
N PRO A 84 -7.14 -25.88 14.35
CA PRO A 84 -6.63 -25.94 13.00
C PRO A 84 -6.55 -24.53 12.44
N HIS A 85 -5.36 -24.16 11.94
CA HIS A 85 -5.08 -22.87 11.30
C HIS A 85 -5.16 -21.62 12.21
N ARG A 86 -5.48 -21.76 13.50
CA ARG A 86 -5.70 -20.62 14.40
C ARG A 86 -4.46 -19.94 14.96
N GLN A 87 -3.30 -20.59 14.82
CA GLN A 87 -2.07 -20.06 15.39
C GLN A 87 -1.76 -18.63 14.91
N GLU A 88 -2.12 -18.28 13.68
CA GLU A 88 -1.86 -16.96 13.08
C GLU A 88 -2.65 -15.81 13.75
N GLU A 89 -3.63 -16.13 14.62
CA GLU A 89 -4.38 -15.12 15.37
C GLU A 89 -3.57 -14.47 16.51
N GLY A 90 -2.49 -15.12 16.98
CA GLY A 90 -1.70 -14.68 18.14
C GLY A 90 -1.23 -13.22 18.06
N PRO A 91 -0.45 -12.82 17.04
CA PRO A 91 0.07 -11.46 16.93
C PRO A 91 -1.01 -10.36 16.90
N ALA A 92 -2.16 -10.64 16.27
CA ALA A 92 -3.27 -9.71 16.22
C ALA A 92 -3.97 -9.55 17.58
N ARG A 93 -3.99 -10.61 18.40
CA ARG A 93 -4.55 -10.59 19.76
C ARG A 93 -3.59 -9.96 20.76
N GLU A 94 -2.28 -10.13 20.59
CA GLU A 94 -1.25 -9.41 21.34
C GLU A 94 -1.36 -7.90 21.10
N HIS A 95 -1.49 -7.47 19.84
CA HIS A 95 -1.76 -6.06 19.50
C HIS A 95 -3.01 -5.54 20.22
N LEU A 96 -4.11 -6.29 20.15
CA LEU A 96 -5.36 -5.91 20.80
C LEU A 96 -5.20 -5.75 22.32
N LEU A 97 -4.48 -6.68 22.97
CA LEU A 97 -4.19 -6.62 24.41
C LEU A 97 -3.36 -5.39 24.75
N LYS A 98 -2.26 -5.15 24.01
CA LYS A 98 -1.39 -3.99 24.19
C LYS A 98 -2.17 -2.67 24.09
N MET A 99 -3.09 -2.57 23.13
CA MET A 99 -3.91 -1.37 22.95
C MET A 99 -4.95 -1.18 24.08
N LEU A 100 -5.51 -2.27 24.63
CA LEU A 100 -6.40 -2.20 25.79
C LEU A 100 -5.64 -1.77 27.05
N GLU A 101 -4.45 -2.31 27.26
CA GLU A 101 -3.56 -1.93 28.38
C GLU A 101 -3.17 -0.45 28.25
N PHE A 102 -2.79 0.00 27.06
CA PHE A 102 -2.54 1.42 26.79
C PHE A 102 -3.75 2.32 27.12
N LEU A 103 -4.96 1.92 26.71
CA LEU A 103 -6.19 2.65 27.05
C LEU A 103 -6.48 2.65 28.56
N HIS A 104 -6.09 1.61 29.28
CA HIS A 104 -6.25 1.52 30.73
C HIS A 104 -5.25 2.39 31.48
N ASP A 105 -4.00 2.43 31.06
CA ASP A 105 -2.91 3.04 31.81
C ASP A 105 -2.71 4.52 31.49
N ASP A 106 -2.82 4.90 30.22
CA ASP A 106 -2.53 6.26 29.76
C ASP A 106 -3.73 7.21 30.02
N GLN A 107 -3.45 8.38 30.61
CA GLN A 107 -4.49 9.38 30.92
C GLN A 107 -4.72 10.36 29.77
N GLU A 108 -3.70 10.60 28.93
CA GLU A 108 -3.80 11.51 27.80
C GLU A 108 -4.74 10.95 26.74
N ILE A 109 -4.65 9.66 26.44
CA ILE A 109 -5.52 8.99 25.46
C ILE A 109 -7.00 9.08 25.87
N LYS A 110 -7.31 8.87 27.15
CA LYS A 110 -8.68 8.99 27.67
C LYS A 110 -9.24 10.41 27.51
N SER A 111 -8.39 11.41 27.72
CA SER A 111 -8.73 12.82 27.52
C SER A 111 -8.97 13.13 26.04
N ARG A 112 -8.11 12.64 25.15
CA ARG A 112 -8.22 12.84 23.69
C ARG A 112 -9.44 12.18 23.08
N LEU A 113 -9.78 10.96 23.49
CA LEU A 113 -10.98 10.28 23.01
C LEU A 113 -12.27 11.09 23.24
N ARG A 114 -12.31 11.92 24.29
CA ARG A 114 -13.46 12.79 24.56
C ARG A 114 -13.57 13.99 23.61
N ARG A 115 -12.48 14.36 22.91
CA ARG A 115 -12.41 15.52 22.02
C ARG A 115 -13.00 15.27 20.64
N PHE A 116 -13.15 14.00 20.24
CA PHE A 116 -13.77 13.65 18.96
C PHE A 116 -15.22 14.15 18.90
N PHE A 117 -15.58 14.70 17.74
CA PHE A 117 -16.92 15.18 17.39
C PHE A 117 -17.30 14.65 16.01
N VAL A 118 -18.59 14.71 15.66
CA VAL A 118 -19.07 14.28 14.35
C VAL A 118 -18.48 15.20 13.28
N PRO A 119 -17.66 14.68 12.33
CA PRO A 119 -17.06 15.51 11.30
C PRO A 119 -18.12 16.21 10.45
N SER A 120 -17.85 17.46 10.07
CA SER A 120 -18.81 18.27 9.29
C SER A 120 -19.00 17.79 7.85
N TYR A 121 -18.06 17.01 7.31
CA TYR A 121 -18.01 16.67 5.90
C TYR A 121 -18.52 15.25 5.60
N ALA A 122 -19.45 15.13 4.66
CA ALA A 122 -20.10 13.86 4.31
C ALA A 122 -19.11 12.75 3.92
N LYS A 123 -18.08 13.04 3.10
CA LYS A 123 -17.08 12.03 2.71
C LYS A 123 -16.30 11.47 3.90
N VAL A 124 -16.00 12.30 4.91
CA VAL A 124 -15.34 11.85 6.15
C VAL A 124 -16.31 11.06 7.03
N GLN A 125 -17.60 11.44 7.05
CA GLN A 125 -18.63 10.63 7.70
C GLN A 125 -18.79 9.25 7.04
N ASP A 126 -18.65 9.16 5.71
CA ASP A 126 -18.71 7.88 4.99
C ASP A 126 -17.54 6.96 5.36
N LEU A 127 -16.34 7.50 5.64
CA LEU A 127 -15.24 6.71 6.21
C LEU A 127 -15.63 6.09 7.55
N ILE A 128 -16.33 6.82 8.42
CA ILE A 128 -16.80 6.31 9.72
C ILE A 128 -17.86 5.23 9.50
N ARG A 129 -18.84 5.45 8.61
CA ARG A 129 -19.86 4.46 8.27
C ARG A 129 -19.23 3.17 7.76
N ASN A 130 -18.28 3.27 6.84
CA ASN A 130 -17.59 2.12 6.28
C ASN A 130 -16.72 1.41 7.32
N THR A 131 -16.05 2.15 8.20
CA THR A 131 -15.25 1.57 9.30
C THR A 131 -16.11 0.74 10.25
N LEU A 132 -17.33 1.20 10.55
CA LEU A 132 -18.27 0.53 11.45
C LEU A 132 -19.27 -0.40 10.76
N ALA A 133 -19.21 -0.52 9.44
CA ALA A 133 -20.19 -1.24 8.62
C ALA A 133 -21.65 -0.77 8.80
N LEU A 134 -21.85 0.55 8.99
CA LEU A 134 -23.16 1.18 9.10
C LEU A 134 -23.82 1.36 7.71
N SER A 135 -25.14 1.56 7.72
CA SER A 135 -25.87 1.86 6.48
C SER A 135 -25.60 3.30 6.01
N THR A 136 -25.65 3.55 4.70
CA THR A 136 -25.37 4.87 4.09
C THR A 136 -26.28 5.99 4.64
N GLY A 137 -27.52 5.65 5.00
CA GLY A 137 -28.51 6.60 5.55
C GLY A 137 -28.40 6.81 7.07
N GLU A 138 -27.50 6.12 7.75
CA GLU A 138 -27.40 6.19 9.20
C GLU A 138 -26.86 7.55 9.68
N THR A 139 -27.57 8.13 10.66
CA THR A 139 -27.16 9.40 11.28
C THR A 139 -26.03 9.13 12.26
N LEU A 140 -24.88 9.78 12.04
CA LEU A 140 -23.72 9.61 12.89
C LEU A 140 -23.87 10.35 14.23
N THR A 141 -23.40 9.70 15.28
CA THR A 141 -23.32 10.26 16.63
C THR A 141 -21.85 10.37 17.06
N VAL A 142 -21.56 11.13 18.11
CA VAL A 142 -20.21 11.20 18.68
C VAL A 142 -19.72 9.82 19.14
N ARG A 143 -20.63 8.97 19.64
CA ARG A 143 -20.35 7.58 19.98
C ARG A 143 -19.80 6.81 18.77
N HIS A 144 -20.42 6.94 17.59
CA HIS A 144 -19.93 6.30 16.37
C HIS A 144 -18.52 6.77 15.98
N VAL A 145 -18.21 8.07 16.15
CA VAL A 145 -16.86 8.59 15.85
C VAL A 145 -15.83 7.94 16.77
N ARG A 146 -16.10 7.93 18.08
CA ARG A 146 -15.20 7.35 19.09
C ARG A 146 -15.05 5.84 18.91
N GLU A 147 -16.14 5.16 18.57
CA GLU A 147 -16.14 3.74 18.22
C GLU A 147 -15.23 3.51 17.01
N ALA A 148 -15.37 4.27 15.91
CA ALA A 148 -14.53 4.11 14.73
C ALA A 148 -13.03 4.32 15.03
N VAL A 149 -12.69 5.30 15.88
CA VAL A 149 -11.30 5.53 16.34
C VAL A 149 -10.78 4.33 17.12
N LEU A 150 -11.57 3.77 18.04
CA LEU A 150 -11.21 2.58 18.81
C LEU A 150 -11.08 1.34 17.92
N VAL A 151 -11.98 1.16 16.94
CA VAL A 151 -11.86 0.07 15.96
C VAL A 151 -10.55 0.19 15.18
N SER A 152 -10.16 1.40 14.77
CA SER A 152 -8.86 1.64 14.13
C SER A 152 -7.68 1.32 15.02
N LEU A 153 -7.71 1.74 16.29
CA LEU A 153 -6.68 1.40 17.26
C LEU A 153 -6.55 -0.11 17.49
N PHE A 154 -7.68 -0.83 17.58
CA PHE A 154 -7.71 -2.26 17.85
C PHE A 154 -7.43 -3.15 16.63
N THR A 155 -7.58 -2.62 15.41
CA THR A 155 -7.36 -3.40 14.19
C THR A 155 -5.86 -3.59 13.96
N TYR A 156 -5.44 -4.82 13.69
CA TYR A 156 -4.04 -5.13 13.43
C TYR A 156 -3.62 -4.69 12.02
N LEU A 157 -2.88 -3.60 11.91
CA LEU A 157 -2.47 -3.03 10.63
C LEU A 157 -1.50 -3.95 9.88
N ARG A 158 -1.83 -4.25 8.61
CA ARG A 158 -0.99 -4.99 7.67
C ARG A 158 -1.05 -4.40 6.27
N GLN A 159 0.01 -4.61 5.51
CA GLN A 159 0.09 -4.21 4.11
C GLN A 159 -0.86 -5.04 3.26
N ASP A 160 -1.59 -4.36 2.40
CA ASP A 160 -2.42 -4.91 1.33
C ASP A 160 -1.74 -4.75 -0.03
N VAL A 161 -1.66 -3.52 -0.56
CA VAL A 161 -1.12 -3.21 -1.90
C VAL A 161 -0.42 -1.85 -1.90
N GLY A 162 0.76 -1.79 -2.54
CA GLY A 162 1.53 -0.55 -2.70
C GLY A 162 2.16 -0.01 -1.41
N SER A 163 2.90 1.10 -1.55
CA SER A 163 3.55 1.93 -0.50
C SER A 163 4.07 1.17 0.74
N CYS A 164 4.83 0.10 0.54
CA CYS A 164 5.51 -0.61 1.63
C CYS A 164 6.31 0.33 2.56
N PHE A 165 6.85 1.42 2.01
CA PHE A 165 7.55 2.47 2.77
C PHE A 165 6.65 3.17 3.78
N ALA A 166 5.38 3.45 3.46
CA ALA A 166 4.44 4.06 4.38
C ALA A 166 3.89 3.04 5.35
N THR A 167 3.58 1.82 4.88
CA THR A 167 3.04 0.77 5.75
C THR A 167 4.00 0.37 6.86
N ALA A 168 5.30 0.24 6.56
CA ALA A 168 6.32 -0.08 7.57
C ALA A 168 6.33 0.95 8.71
N LEU A 169 6.35 2.23 8.34
CA LEU A 169 6.32 3.32 9.31
C LEU A 169 4.98 3.41 10.03
N ALA A 170 3.86 3.21 9.33
CA ALA A 170 2.52 3.22 9.90
C ALA A 170 2.36 2.12 10.96
N ILE A 171 2.85 0.90 10.69
CA ILE A 171 2.85 -0.20 11.66
C ILE A 171 3.67 0.18 12.90
N LEU A 172 4.86 0.74 12.72
CA LEU A 172 5.73 1.19 13.81
C LEU A 172 5.04 2.25 14.67
N ILE A 173 4.48 3.30 14.08
CA ILE A 173 3.74 4.34 14.82
C ILE A 173 2.53 3.74 15.54
N HIS A 174 1.78 2.88 14.86
CA HIS A 174 0.55 2.30 15.39
C HIS A 174 0.80 1.36 16.59
N GLN A 175 1.90 0.61 16.57
CA GLN A 175 2.23 -0.37 17.62
C GLN A 175 3.10 0.20 18.75
N GLU A 176 4.01 1.14 18.44
CA GLU A 176 4.99 1.67 19.39
C GLU A 176 4.61 3.07 19.90
N TYR A 177 3.90 3.88 19.10
CA TYR A 177 3.49 5.26 19.44
C TYR A 177 1.99 5.52 19.26
N PRO A 178 1.09 4.72 19.89
CA PRO A 178 -0.36 4.80 19.67
C PRO A 178 -0.97 6.18 19.99
N LEU A 179 -0.34 6.96 20.87
CA LEU A 179 -0.77 8.33 21.15
C LEU A 179 -0.59 9.26 19.94
N LEU A 180 0.52 9.13 19.20
CA LEU A 180 0.75 9.90 17.97
C LEU A 180 -0.27 9.53 16.90
N PHE A 181 -0.57 8.23 16.75
CA PHE A 181 -1.61 7.75 15.87
C PHE A 181 -2.99 8.37 16.19
N VAL A 182 -3.40 8.39 17.46
CA VAL A 182 -4.70 8.95 17.85
C VAL A 182 -4.74 10.47 17.67
N ARG A 183 -3.62 11.16 17.90
CA ARG A 183 -3.49 12.59 17.57
C ARG A 183 -3.68 12.83 16.08
N ASP A 184 -3.07 12.01 15.23
CA ASP A 184 -3.25 12.12 13.78
C ASP A 184 -4.73 11.89 13.39
N LEU A 185 -5.42 10.91 13.99
CA LEU A 185 -6.86 10.73 13.75
C LEU A 185 -7.70 11.92 14.25
N GLU A 186 -7.33 12.53 15.38
CA GLU A 186 -7.95 13.77 15.88
C GLU A 186 -7.82 14.88 14.83
N ASP A 187 -6.60 15.12 14.32
CA ASP A 187 -6.33 16.14 13.30
C ASP A 187 -7.06 15.86 11.98
N LEU A 188 -7.06 14.60 11.51
CA LEU A 188 -7.71 14.18 10.28
C LEU A 188 -9.24 14.30 10.35
N LEU A 189 -9.86 13.86 11.44
CA LEU A 189 -11.32 13.91 11.58
C LEU A 189 -11.85 15.31 11.89
N SER A 190 -11.03 16.15 12.55
CA SER A 190 -11.42 17.52 12.92
C SER A 190 -11.11 18.55 11.83
N SER A 191 -9.90 18.53 11.28
CA SER A 191 -9.39 19.54 10.35
C SER A 191 -9.24 19.06 8.91
N GLY A 192 -9.44 17.76 8.67
CA GLY A 192 -9.30 17.14 7.36
C GLY A 192 -7.86 16.95 6.89
N LYS A 193 -6.85 17.27 7.70
CA LYS A 193 -5.44 17.24 7.29
C LYS A 193 -4.49 16.94 8.45
N ILE A 194 -3.27 16.52 8.12
CA ILE A 194 -2.14 16.46 9.04
C ILE A 194 -1.12 17.51 8.61
N SER A 195 -0.60 18.27 9.58
CA SER A 195 0.48 19.23 9.38
C SER A 195 1.76 18.78 10.09
N ARG A 196 2.92 19.06 9.48
CA ARG A 196 4.27 18.89 10.04
C ARG A 196 5.12 20.11 9.73
N ILE A 197 6.00 20.49 10.65
CA ILE A 197 6.90 21.64 10.48
C ILE A 197 8.33 21.13 10.27
N ILE A 198 8.93 21.41 9.11
CA ILE A 198 10.32 21.04 8.81
C ILE A 198 11.11 22.31 8.52
N GLY A 199 12.06 22.62 9.40
CA GLY A 199 12.79 23.89 9.34
C GLY A 199 11.81 25.05 9.52
N ASP A 200 11.63 25.85 8.47
CA ASP A 200 10.73 27.01 8.43
C ASP A 200 9.48 26.77 7.56
N GLN A 201 9.25 25.54 7.07
CA GLN A 201 8.14 25.20 6.18
C GLN A 201 7.11 24.32 6.89
N GLU A 202 5.83 24.71 6.84
CA GLU A 202 4.71 23.85 7.20
C GLU A 202 4.28 23.03 5.98
N ILE A 203 4.21 21.72 6.16
CA ILE A 203 3.73 20.77 5.16
C ILE A 203 2.40 20.24 5.67
N SER A 204 1.37 20.43 4.88
CA SER A 204 0.04 19.90 5.15
C SER A 204 -0.30 18.85 4.10
N VAL A 205 -0.72 17.67 4.54
CA VAL A 205 -1.31 16.64 3.69
C VAL A 205 -2.74 16.35 4.09
N PRO A 206 -3.63 16.15 3.11
CA PRO A 206 -5.03 15.91 3.39
C PRO A 206 -5.29 14.49 3.90
N ILE A 207 -6.42 14.30 4.56
CA ILE A 207 -6.99 12.96 4.74
C ILE A 207 -7.18 12.31 3.38
N ASN A 208 -6.66 11.08 3.24
CA ASN A 208 -6.81 10.33 2.01
C ASN A 208 -8.24 9.76 1.92
N LEU A 209 -9.03 10.30 0.99
CA LEU A 209 -10.42 9.87 0.74
C LEU A 209 -10.54 8.98 -0.50
N LEU A 210 -9.43 8.61 -1.13
CA LEU A 210 -9.47 7.70 -2.28
C LEU A 210 -9.85 6.29 -1.81
N PRO A 211 -10.53 5.49 -2.65
CA PRO A 211 -10.91 4.14 -2.29
C PRO A 211 -9.68 3.32 -1.88
N SER A 212 -9.75 2.65 -0.74
CA SER A 212 -8.78 1.62 -0.42
C SER A 212 -8.97 0.42 -1.36
N VAL A 213 -7.94 -0.42 -1.45
CA VAL A 213 -8.01 -1.64 -2.27
C VAL A 213 -8.12 -2.88 -1.44
N GLY A 214 -7.50 -2.88 -0.28
CA GLY A 214 -7.43 -4.05 0.56
C GLY A 214 -6.98 -5.32 -0.08
N ASP A 215 -7.52 -6.42 0.44
CA ASP A 215 -7.16 -7.77 -0.02
C ASP A 215 -7.72 -8.09 -1.43
N LEU A 216 -8.27 -7.09 -2.17
CA LEU A 216 -8.82 -7.29 -3.52
C LEU A 216 -7.79 -7.85 -4.50
N PHE A 217 -6.57 -7.30 -4.51
CA PHE A 217 -5.50 -7.67 -5.46
C PHE A 217 -4.54 -8.73 -4.92
N LYS A 218 -4.84 -9.29 -3.75
CA LYS A 218 -3.98 -10.29 -3.14
C LYS A 218 -4.07 -11.59 -3.96
N PRO A 219 -2.94 -12.14 -4.42
CA PRO A 219 -2.96 -13.35 -5.21
C PRO A 219 -3.46 -14.55 -4.41
N ILE A 220 -4.40 -15.26 -5.00
CA ILE A 220 -4.93 -16.54 -4.55
C ILE A 220 -4.40 -17.57 -5.52
N ARG A 221 -3.64 -18.53 -5.03
CA ARG A 221 -3.15 -19.61 -5.89
C ARG A 221 -4.31 -20.50 -6.28
N VAL A 222 -4.46 -20.76 -7.57
CA VAL A 222 -5.60 -21.51 -8.12
C VAL A 222 -5.64 -22.94 -7.55
N ILE A 223 -4.48 -23.57 -7.34
CA ILE A 223 -4.33 -24.84 -6.63
C ILE A 223 -5.05 -24.89 -5.27
N ASP A 224 -5.09 -23.79 -4.51
CA ASP A 224 -5.70 -23.75 -3.18
C ASP A 224 -7.24 -23.72 -3.25
N LEU A 225 -7.84 -23.58 -4.45
CA LEU A 225 -9.28 -23.53 -4.68
C LEU A 225 -9.90 -24.88 -5.07
N TYR A 226 -9.08 -25.85 -5.48
CA TYR A 226 -9.54 -27.18 -5.88
C TYR A 226 -10.03 -28.03 -4.69
N PRO A 227 -10.93 -29.02 -4.90
CA PRO A 227 -11.32 -29.63 -6.18
C PRO A 227 -12.34 -28.86 -7.02
N ASN A 228 -13.07 -27.89 -6.44
CA ASN A 228 -14.09 -27.13 -7.17
C ASN A 228 -13.87 -25.62 -6.99
N PRO A 229 -13.00 -24.99 -7.81
CA PRO A 229 -12.63 -23.60 -7.61
C PRO A 229 -13.80 -22.61 -7.63
N VAL A 230 -14.77 -22.82 -8.53
CA VAL A 230 -15.96 -21.95 -8.65
C VAL A 230 -16.81 -22.03 -7.38
N ALA A 231 -17.12 -23.23 -6.90
CA ALA A 231 -17.91 -23.40 -5.68
C ALA A 231 -17.16 -22.87 -4.45
N THR A 232 -15.84 -23.09 -4.36
CA THR A 232 -15.00 -22.55 -3.29
C THR A 232 -15.08 -21.03 -3.25
N LEU A 233 -14.86 -20.34 -4.38
CA LEU A 233 -14.94 -18.88 -4.48
C LEU A 233 -16.34 -18.34 -4.16
N ALA A 234 -17.40 -18.98 -4.69
CA ALA A 234 -18.79 -18.57 -4.45
C ALA A 234 -19.22 -18.71 -2.98
N SER A 235 -18.61 -19.66 -2.26
CA SER A 235 -18.90 -19.88 -0.84
C SER A 235 -18.29 -18.81 0.07
N TRP A 236 -17.27 -18.08 -0.38
CA TRP A 236 -16.54 -17.14 0.46
C TRP A 236 -17.39 -15.92 0.85
N SER A 237 -17.54 -15.70 2.15
CA SER A 237 -18.41 -14.65 2.69
C SER A 237 -18.06 -13.22 2.25
N ASN A 238 -16.78 -12.92 2.02
CA ASN A 238 -16.32 -11.62 1.50
C ASN A 238 -16.67 -11.44 0.01
N ILE A 239 -16.67 -12.51 -0.79
CA ILE A 239 -17.17 -12.48 -2.17
C ILE A 239 -18.69 -12.32 -2.19
N GLN A 240 -19.41 -12.99 -1.28
CA GLN A 240 -20.85 -12.81 -1.10
C GLN A 240 -21.19 -11.36 -0.72
N ALA A 241 -20.47 -10.77 0.24
CA ALA A 241 -20.64 -9.37 0.63
C ALA A 241 -20.41 -8.40 -0.53
N ALA A 242 -19.45 -8.69 -1.42
CA ALA A 242 -19.21 -7.91 -2.62
C ALA A 242 -20.41 -7.93 -3.58
N PHE A 243 -20.93 -9.12 -3.90
CA PHE A 243 -22.07 -9.22 -4.81
C PHE A 243 -23.42 -8.84 -4.19
N ASP A 244 -23.56 -8.90 -2.86
CA ASP A 244 -24.72 -8.32 -2.17
C ASP A 244 -24.71 -6.78 -2.29
N ALA A 245 -23.55 -6.17 -2.08
CA ALA A 245 -23.37 -4.72 -2.20
C ALA A 245 -23.56 -4.22 -3.64
N SER A 246 -23.22 -5.02 -4.65
CA SER A 246 -23.38 -4.65 -6.07
C SER A 246 -24.84 -4.46 -6.49
N GLY A 247 -25.79 -5.06 -5.76
CA GLY A 247 -27.23 -4.92 -6.02
C GLY A 247 -27.73 -5.66 -7.27
N ILE A 248 -26.93 -6.55 -7.87
CA ILE A 248 -27.32 -7.29 -9.09
C ILE A 248 -28.27 -8.46 -8.80
N PHE A 249 -28.29 -8.97 -7.56
CA PHE A 249 -29.12 -10.10 -7.16
C PHE A 249 -30.35 -9.68 -6.33
N PRO A 250 -31.48 -10.40 -6.43
CA PRO A 250 -32.63 -10.17 -5.55
C PRO A 250 -32.31 -10.51 -4.09
N LYS A 251 -32.79 -9.70 -3.13
CA LYS A 251 -32.56 -9.89 -1.69
C LYS A 251 -33.08 -11.22 -1.09
N THR A 252 -33.87 -11.98 -1.84
CA THR A 252 -34.47 -13.25 -1.41
C THR A 252 -33.80 -14.49 -2.00
N ALA A 253 -32.76 -14.32 -2.82
CA ALA A 253 -32.08 -15.44 -3.48
C ALA A 253 -31.04 -16.10 -2.56
N ASP A 254 -30.72 -17.38 -2.83
CA ASP A 254 -29.52 -18.01 -2.28
C ASP A 254 -28.31 -17.42 -3.01
N ILE A 255 -27.69 -16.42 -2.37
CA ILE A 255 -26.60 -15.65 -2.95
C ILE A 255 -25.42 -16.53 -3.37
N SER A 256 -25.16 -17.63 -2.66
CA SER A 256 -24.05 -18.52 -3.01
C SER A 256 -24.29 -19.25 -4.32
N GLN A 257 -25.54 -19.67 -4.59
CA GLN A 257 -25.89 -20.36 -5.82
C GLN A 257 -25.88 -19.41 -7.02
N GLU A 258 -26.42 -18.20 -6.84
CA GLU A 258 -26.41 -17.15 -7.87
C GLU A 258 -24.99 -16.74 -8.25
N ILE A 259 -24.11 -16.55 -7.26
CA ILE A 259 -22.68 -16.27 -7.51
C ILE A 259 -22.05 -17.44 -8.25
N GLN A 260 -22.30 -18.68 -7.86
CA GLN A 260 -21.72 -19.84 -8.54
C GLN A 260 -22.11 -19.88 -10.03
N THR A 261 -23.36 -19.55 -10.37
CA THR A 261 -23.80 -19.42 -11.77
C THR A 261 -23.10 -18.27 -12.48
N LEU A 262 -22.94 -17.12 -11.83
CA LEU A 262 -22.24 -15.96 -12.39
C LEU A 262 -20.75 -16.22 -12.64
N LEU A 263 -20.07 -16.91 -11.71
CA LEU A 263 -18.66 -17.27 -11.81
C LEU A 263 -18.38 -18.34 -12.87
N ALA A 264 -19.40 -19.12 -13.29
CA ALA A 264 -19.30 -20.12 -14.34
C ALA A 264 -19.26 -19.51 -15.76
N ASN A 265 -18.54 -18.39 -15.91
CA ASN A 265 -18.32 -17.71 -17.17
C ASN A 265 -16.91 -18.00 -17.72
N GLU A 266 -16.74 -17.82 -19.03
CA GLU A 266 -15.48 -18.16 -19.72
C GLU A 266 -14.27 -17.37 -19.19
N ARG A 267 -14.45 -16.09 -18.80
CA ARG A 267 -13.34 -15.23 -18.36
C ARG A 267 -12.74 -15.69 -17.04
N VAL A 268 -13.59 -15.98 -16.06
CA VAL A 268 -13.16 -16.54 -14.77
C VAL A 268 -12.61 -17.96 -14.98
N TYR A 269 -13.29 -18.78 -15.79
CA TYR A 269 -12.88 -20.15 -16.07
C TYR A 269 -11.46 -20.24 -16.66
N GLN A 270 -11.13 -19.35 -17.61
CA GLN A 270 -9.78 -19.29 -18.21
C GLN A 270 -8.67 -18.97 -17.21
N LYS A 271 -8.95 -18.22 -16.15
CA LYS A 271 -7.98 -17.91 -15.08
C LYS A 271 -7.82 -19.05 -14.08
N ILE A 272 -8.90 -19.77 -13.76
CA ILE A 272 -8.88 -20.88 -12.78
C ILE A 272 -8.52 -22.25 -13.40
N GLN A 273 -8.37 -22.35 -14.72
CA GLN A 273 -7.92 -23.60 -15.36
C GLN A 273 -6.39 -23.80 -15.25
N ASP A 274 -5.63 -22.71 -15.12
CA ASP A 274 -4.19 -22.79 -14.88
C ASP A 274 -3.93 -23.16 -13.42
N PHE A 275 -3.63 -24.44 -13.22
CA PHE A 275 -3.42 -25.03 -11.91
C PHE A 275 -2.26 -24.38 -11.12
N HIS A 276 -1.26 -23.85 -11.83
CA HIS A 276 -0.11 -23.16 -11.23
C HIS A 276 -0.26 -21.64 -11.25
N GLY A 277 -1.37 -21.14 -11.80
CA GLY A 277 -1.68 -19.73 -11.87
C GLY A 277 -2.20 -19.13 -10.55
N GLU A 278 -2.44 -17.84 -10.60
CA GLU A 278 -3.01 -17.05 -9.51
C GLU A 278 -4.23 -16.26 -10.01
N ILE A 279 -5.17 -16.01 -9.11
CA ILE A 279 -6.36 -15.18 -9.33
C ILE A 279 -6.55 -14.24 -8.14
N THR A 280 -7.15 -13.09 -8.34
CA THR A 280 -7.46 -12.14 -7.25
C THR A 280 -8.96 -11.98 -7.04
N ALA A 281 -9.39 -11.47 -5.88
CA ALA A 281 -10.80 -11.14 -5.68
C ALA A 281 -11.26 -10.02 -6.62
N HIS A 282 -10.35 -9.12 -6.98
CA HIS A 282 -10.56 -8.13 -8.04
C HIS A 282 -10.89 -8.79 -9.38
N ASP A 283 -10.11 -9.78 -9.83
CA ASP A 283 -10.39 -10.52 -11.07
C ASP A 283 -11.78 -11.15 -11.04
N VAL A 284 -12.11 -11.82 -9.93
CA VAL A 284 -13.40 -12.48 -9.73
C VAL A 284 -14.55 -11.48 -9.85
N ILE A 285 -14.47 -10.34 -9.17
CA ILE A 285 -15.53 -9.30 -9.18
C ILE A 285 -15.60 -8.64 -10.56
N GLN A 286 -14.46 -8.21 -11.10
CA GLN A 286 -14.37 -7.49 -12.37
C GLN A 286 -14.90 -8.34 -13.52
N ASP A 287 -14.36 -9.54 -13.72
CA ASP A 287 -14.68 -10.37 -14.88
C ASP A 287 -16.13 -10.84 -14.85
N SER A 288 -16.65 -11.12 -13.66
CA SER A 288 -18.05 -11.52 -13.44
C SER A 288 -19.02 -10.38 -13.75
N LEU A 289 -18.75 -9.17 -13.28
CA LEU A 289 -19.61 -8.02 -13.57
C LEU A 289 -19.51 -7.61 -15.05
N LEU A 290 -18.32 -7.67 -15.66
CA LEU A 290 -18.20 -7.41 -17.09
C LEU A 290 -18.98 -8.44 -17.92
N HIS A 291 -19.02 -9.71 -17.48
CA HIS A 291 -19.85 -10.74 -18.09
C HIS A 291 -21.35 -10.43 -17.93
N TYR A 292 -21.79 -10.07 -16.72
CA TYR A 292 -23.18 -9.72 -16.43
C TYR A 292 -23.70 -8.55 -17.30
N TYR A 293 -22.92 -7.47 -17.41
CA TYR A 293 -23.28 -6.30 -18.21
C TYR A 293 -22.96 -6.44 -19.71
N GLN A 294 -22.30 -7.54 -20.11
CA GLN A 294 -21.87 -7.81 -21.49
C GLN A 294 -20.94 -6.72 -22.07
N ILE A 295 -19.97 -6.26 -21.27
CA ILE A 295 -19.03 -5.19 -21.64
C ILE A 295 -17.60 -5.74 -21.78
N SER A 296 -16.81 -5.19 -22.71
CA SER A 296 -15.37 -5.50 -22.82
C SER A 296 -14.53 -4.65 -21.85
N PRO A 297 -13.42 -5.19 -21.31
CA PRO A 297 -12.50 -4.39 -20.48
C PRO A 297 -12.00 -3.12 -21.17
N SER A 298 -11.66 -3.23 -22.46
CA SER A 298 -11.17 -2.11 -23.27
C SER A 298 -12.22 -0.99 -23.42
N ALA A 299 -13.49 -1.34 -23.61
CA ALA A 299 -14.57 -0.35 -23.70
C ALA A 299 -14.72 0.43 -22.38
N VAL A 300 -14.61 -0.25 -21.24
CA VAL A 300 -14.64 0.40 -19.93
C VAL A 300 -13.43 1.32 -19.76
N GLN A 301 -12.22 0.85 -20.04
CA GLN A 301 -10.98 1.61 -19.85
C GLN A 301 -10.95 2.87 -20.73
N SER A 302 -11.25 2.75 -22.01
CA SER A 302 -11.31 3.90 -22.92
C SER A 302 -12.36 4.91 -22.46
N SER A 303 -13.53 4.43 -22.03
CA SER A 303 -14.59 5.33 -21.55
C SER A 303 -14.15 6.04 -20.25
N ILE A 304 -13.50 5.36 -19.30
CA ILE A 304 -12.98 6.01 -18.07
C ILE A 304 -11.98 7.11 -18.40
N LEU A 305 -10.97 6.80 -19.23
CA LEU A 305 -9.87 7.71 -19.57
C LEU A 305 -10.33 8.93 -20.36
N GLN A 306 -11.41 8.78 -21.13
CA GLN A 306 -12.01 9.86 -21.90
C GLN A 306 -12.99 10.69 -21.05
N GLU A 307 -14.04 10.05 -20.51
CA GLU A 307 -15.25 10.71 -20.00
C GLU A 307 -15.26 11.00 -18.48
N GLY A 308 -14.39 10.36 -17.68
CA GLY A 308 -14.31 10.61 -16.22
C GLY A 308 -15.63 10.35 -15.47
N PHE A 309 -15.94 9.08 -15.21
CA PHE A 309 -17.25 8.71 -14.62
C PHE A 309 -17.30 8.76 -13.09
N ARG A 310 -16.17 8.95 -12.39
CA ARG A 310 -16.11 8.79 -10.92
C ARG A 310 -16.61 10.00 -10.13
N ASN A 311 -16.53 11.21 -10.68
CA ASN A 311 -17.02 12.42 -10.02
C ASN A 311 -18.45 12.81 -10.41
N ARG A 312 -19.16 11.97 -11.19
CA ARG A 312 -20.44 12.37 -11.80
C ARG A 312 -21.57 12.51 -10.77
N LYS A 313 -21.75 13.75 -10.31
CA LYS A 313 -23.05 14.40 -10.09
C LYS A 313 -23.54 15.12 -11.37
N TRP A 314 -23.10 14.68 -12.56
CA TRP A 314 -23.51 15.26 -13.83
C TRP A 314 -24.93 14.81 -14.19
N GLY A 315 -25.90 15.48 -13.58
CA GLY A 315 -27.33 15.33 -13.86
C GLY A 315 -28.15 16.56 -13.44
N MET A 316 -27.53 17.59 -12.86
CA MET A 316 -28.23 18.80 -12.41
C MET A 316 -27.72 20.10 -13.05
N THR A 317 -26.70 20.06 -13.90
CA THR A 317 -26.28 21.21 -14.72
C THR A 317 -27.17 21.32 -15.96
N PRO A 318 -27.86 22.45 -16.19
CA PRO A 318 -28.62 22.65 -17.42
C PRO A 318 -27.67 22.67 -18.61
N GLY A 319 -27.72 21.65 -19.47
CA GLY A 319 -26.87 21.54 -20.68
C GLY A 319 -26.02 20.27 -20.78
N ALA A 320 -26.06 19.36 -19.80
CA ALA A 320 -25.36 18.07 -19.90
C ALA A 320 -25.92 17.23 -21.07
N SER A 321 -25.04 16.72 -21.93
CA SER A 321 -25.41 15.86 -23.05
C SER A 321 -26.09 14.57 -22.54
N VAL A 322 -27.12 14.14 -23.26
CA VAL A 322 -27.72 12.81 -23.02
C VAL A 322 -26.64 11.77 -23.32
N LEU A 323 -26.26 11.01 -22.30
CA LEU A 323 -25.25 9.96 -22.44
C LEU A 323 -25.69 8.92 -23.47
N SER A 324 -24.73 8.42 -24.23
CA SER A 324 -24.99 7.31 -25.15
C SER A 324 -25.45 6.06 -24.37
N ALA A 325 -26.24 5.18 -25.00
CA ALA A 325 -26.67 3.92 -24.37
C ALA A 325 -25.46 3.07 -23.92
N SER A 326 -24.35 3.10 -24.68
CA SER A 326 -23.09 2.47 -24.29
C SER A 326 -22.47 3.11 -23.05
N SER A 327 -22.43 4.45 -22.95
CA SER A 327 -21.91 5.16 -21.77
C SER A 327 -22.78 4.87 -20.53
N GLN A 328 -24.09 4.70 -20.70
CA GLN A 328 -25.02 4.36 -19.60
C GLN A 328 -24.84 2.92 -19.10
N HIS A 329 -24.54 1.97 -19.99
CA HIS A 329 -24.19 0.60 -19.59
C HIS A 329 -22.86 0.56 -18.83
N VAL A 330 -21.83 1.28 -19.32
CA VAL A 330 -20.53 1.40 -18.64
C VAL A 330 -20.71 2.03 -17.25
N LEU A 331 -21.55 3.06 -17.12
CA LEU A 331 -21.89 3.66 -15.83
C LEU A 331 -22.52 2.66 -14.85
N SER A 332 -23.54 1.93 -15.28
CA SER A 332 -24.19 0.91 -14.44
C SER A 332 -23.20 -0.16 -13.95
N TYR A 333 -22.28 -0.57 -14.83
CA TYR A 333 -21.19 -1.47 -14.48
C TYR A 333 -20.25 -0.84 -13.45
N LEU A 334 -19.81 0.40 -13.67
CA LEU A 334 -18.88 1.09 -12.77
C LEU A 334 -19.45 1.32 -11.39
N GLU A 335 -20.73 1.70 -11.29
CA GLU A 335 -21.44 1.84 -10.02
C GLU A 335 -21.49 0.51 -9.28
N SER A 336 -21.92 -0.56 -9.95
CA SER A 336 -22.02 -1.89 -9.33
C SER A 336 -20.67 -2.46 -8.95
N TYR A 337 -19.64 -2.22 -9.77
CA TYR A 337 -18.27 -2.59 -9.49
C TYR A 337 -17.70 -1.83 -8.29
N GLU A 338 -17.94 -0.51 -8.20
CA GLU A 338 -17.54 0.28 -7.04
C GLU A 338 -18.24 -0.21 -5.76
N GLN A 339 -19.55 -0.41 -5.78
CA GLN A 339 -20.28 -0.96 -4.64
C GLN A 339 -19.78 -2.35 -4.24
N ALA A 340 -19.50 -3.22 -5.21
CA ALA A 340 -18.94 -4.55 -4.95
C ALA A 340 -17.58 -4.48 -4.27
N THR A 341 -16.68 -3.64 -4.77
CA THR A 341 -15.37 -3.44 -4.16
C THR A 341 -15.49 -2.88 -2.74
N GLN A 342 -16.36 -1.90 -2.52
CA GLN A 342 -16.62 -1.35 -1.19
C GLN A 342 -17.19 -2.40 -0.23
N GLY A 343 -18.12 -3.25 -0.68
CA GLY A 343 -18.67 -4.35 0.10
C GLY A 343 -17.61 -5.35 0.56
N PHE A 344 -16.69 -5.73 -0.33
CA PHE A 344 -15.54 -6.59 -0.01
C PHE A 344 -14.59 -5.93 1.01
N ILE A 345 -14.25 -4.66 0.78
CA ILE A 345 -13.30 -3.91 1.60
C ILE A 345 -13.84 -3.70 3.02
N ARG A 346 -15.12 -3.33 3.15
CA ARG A 346 -15.79 -3.10 4.43
C ARG A 346 -15.74 -4.31 5.36
N ASP A 347 -15.70 -5.51 4.80
CA ASP A 347 -15.63 -6.77 5.53
C ASP A 347 -14.20 -7.16 5.90
N THR A 348 -13.21 -6.77 5.10
CA THR A 348 -11.83 -7.27 5.24
C THR A 348 -10.86 -6.24 5.80
N GLN A 349 -11.25 -4.96 5.87
CA GLN A 349 -10.35 -3.87 6.27
C GLN A 349 -11.00 -2.75 7.07
N ASN A 350 -10.18 -2.11 7.89
CA ASN A 350 -10.52 -0.86 8.54
C ASN A 350 -10.21 0.33 7.61
N VAL A 351 -11.26 0.93 7.04
CA VAL A 351 -11.15 2.00 6.05
C VAL A 351 -10.55 3.29 6.64
N LEU A 352 -10.87 3.65 7.89
CA LEU A 352 -10.28 4.82 8.55
C LEU A 352 -8.79 4.63 8.83
N LEU A 353 -8.38 3.46 9.30
CA LEU A 353 -6.98 3.11 9.53
C LEU A 353 -6.19 3.15 8.21
N LYS A 354 -6.76 2.62 7.12
CA LYS A 354 -6.15 2.69 5.79
C LYS A 354 -6.09 4.10 5.22
N SER A 355 -7.11 4.92 5.45
CA SER A 355 -7.10 6.34 5.11
C SER A 355 -5.95 7.08 5.81
N TRP A 356 -5.70 6.79 7.09
CA TRP A 356 -4.52 7.32 7.80
C TRP A 356 -3.20 6.83 7.20
N GLU A 357 -3.03 5.52 6.97
CA GLU A 357 -1.84 4.94 6.34
C GLU A 357 -1.52 5.61 4.99
N TYR A 358 -2.52 5.76 4.12
CA TYR A 358 -2.34 6.38 2.81
C TYR A 358 -2.17 7.90 2.87
N THR A 359 -2.57 8.53 3.97
CA THR A 359 -2.22 9.93 4.26
C THR A 359 -0.72 10.04 4.57
N LEU A 360 -0.14 9.08 5.29
CA LEU A 360 1.31 9.00 5.49
C LEU A 360 2.04 8.78 4.17
N ALA A 361 1.53 7.91 3.29
CA ALA A 361 2.09 7.73 1.95
C ALA A 361 2.11 9.05 1.15
N THR A 362 1.07 9.87 1.29
CA THR A 362 0.99 11.21 0.67
C THR A 362 2.07 12.16 1.22
N LEU A 363 2.36 12.07 2.52
CA LEU A 363 3.40 12.89 3.18
C LEU A 363 4.82 12.64 2.62
N ALA A 364 5.09 11.47 2.06
CA ALA A 364 6.40 11.13 1.51
C ALA A 364 6.77 11.95 0.25
N ASP A 365 5.77 12.44 -0.50
CA ASP A 365 5.92 13.26 -1.71
C ASP A 365 5.57 14.74 -1.48
N ALA A 366 5.00 15.11 -0.33
CA ALA A 366 4.44 16.44 -0.09
C ALA A 366 5.45 17.60 -0.19
N ASN A 367 6.73 17.31 0.04
CA ASN A 367 7.85 18.26 -0.09
C ASN A 367 8.51 18.24 -1.48
N GLN A 368 8.12 17.33 -2.36
CA GLN A 368 8.72 17.20 -3.67
C GLN A 368 8.01 18.11 -4.68
N THR A 369 8.75 18.57 -5.68
CA THR A 369 8.18 19.33 -6.80
C THR A 369 7.61 18.41 -7.89
N THR A 370 7.26 17.16 -7.55
CA THR A 370 6.93 16.11 -8.53
C THR A 370 5.65 16.45 -9.28
N THR A 371 4.59 16.85 -8.58
CA THR A 371 3.33 17.29 -9.20
C THR A 371 3.56 18.45 -10.18
N VAL A 372 4.37 19.44 -9.77
CA VAL A 372 4.69 20.61 -10.61
C VAL A 372 5.42 20.18 -11.88
N LYS A 373 6.47 19.37 -11.75
CA LYS A 373 7.24 18.87 -12.89
C LYS A 373 6.38 18.04 -13.83
N HIS A 374 5.51 17.17 -13.30
CA HIS A 374 4.61 16.34 -14.10
C HIS A 374 3.62 17.19 -14.90
N LEU A 375 3.01 18.20 -14.27
CA LEU A 375 2.14 19.16 -14.97
C LEU A 375 2.91 20.00 -15.99
N GLN A 376 4.16 20.37 -15.69
CA GLN A 376 5.02 21.10 -16.62
C GLN A 376 5.29 20.31 -17.90
N ILE A 377 5.58 19.02 -17.75
CA ILE A 377 5.72 18.09 -18.88
C ILE A 377 4.39 17.99 -19.62
N ALA A 378 3.27 17.72 -18.94
CA ALA A 378 1.97 17.56 -19.58
C ALA A 378 1.54 18.80 -20.38
N LEU A 379 1.85 20.01 -19.90
CA LEU A 379 1.49 21.28 -20.56
C LEU A 379 2.44 21.69 -21.70
N GLY A 380 3.60 21.07 -21.84
CA GLY A 380 4.58 21.45 -22.88
C GLY A 380 5.24 22.79 -22.59
N TRP A 381 5.94 22.85 -21.44
CA TRP A 381 6.68 24.04 -20.99
C TRP A 381 8.01 24.27 -21.73
N ASP A 382 8.48 23.29 -22.50
CA ASP A 382 9.71 23.33 -23.29
C ASP A 382 9.49 24.02 -24.66
N ALA A 383 10.54 24.64 -25.20
CA ALA A 383 10.54 25.37 -26.45
C ALA A 383 10.47 24.50 -27.71
N HIS A 384 10.69 23.19 -27.59
CA HIS A 384 10.80 22.27 -28.73
C HIS A 384 9.46 21.66 -29.18
N ASP A 385 8.36 21.95 -28.48
CA ASP A 385 7.05 21.37 -28.77
C ASP A 385 6.10 22.38 -29.43
N GLU A 386 5.75 22.13 -30.70
CA GLU A 386 4.85 22.95 -31.51
C GLU A 386 3.43 23.07 -30.90
N TYR A 387 2.97 22.04 -30.17
CA TYR A 387 1.64 21.97 -29.55
C TYR A 387 1.71 22.15 -28.03
N GLY A 388 2.82 22.69 -27.52
CA GLY A 388 3.01 23.02 -26.11
C GLY A 388 2.49 24.41 -25.74
N LEU A 389 2.22 24.61 -24.44
CA LEU A 389 1.84 25.90 -23.88
C LEU A 389 2.89 26.99 -24.20
N TYR A 390 4.18 26.65 -24.18
CA TYR A 390 5.23 27.59 -24.54
C TYR A 390 5.11 28.08 -25.99
N ALA A 391 4.86 27.17 -26.95
CA ALA A 391 4.70 27.53 -28.36
C ALA A 391 3.44 28.37 -28.61
N ILE A 392 2.33 28.06 -27.93
CA ILE A 392 1.09 28.86 -27.98
C ILE A 392 1.37 30.30 -27.50
N ILE A 393 2.03 30.45 -26.36
CA ILE A 393 2.41 31.76 -25.80
C ILE A 393 3.34 32.51 -26.76
N ARG A 394 4.38 31.83 -27.27
CA ARG A 394 5.34 32.44 -28.20
C ARG A 394 4.69 32.92 -29.49
N LYS A 395 3.88 32.08 -30.13
CA LYS A 395 3.21 32.41 -31.39
C LYS A 395 2.31 33.64 -31.25
N PHE A 396 1.53 33.71 -30.18
CA PHE A 396 0.69 34.88 -29.90
C PHE A 396 1.55 36.14 -29.68
N LEU A 397 2.61 36.03 -28.88
CA LEU A 397 3.45 37.18 -28.55
C LEU A 397 4.29 37.66 -29.74
N ASP A 398 4.74 36.77 -30.64
CA ASP A 398 5.46 37.18 -31.85
C ASP A 398 4.59 38.06 -32.75
N ASP A 399 3.29 37.80 -32.81
CA ASP A 399 2.35 38.62 -33.55
C ASP A 399 2.07 39.97 -32.85
N GLU A 400 1.91 39.97 -31.52
CA GLU A 400 1.77 41.20 -30.73
C GLU A 400 3.04 42.07 -30.72
N ILE A 401 4.23 41.45 -30.72
CA ILE A 401 5.51 42.14 -30.85
C ILE A 401 5.58 42.86 -32.19
N LYS A 402 5.19 42.22 -33.30
CA LYS A 402 5.17 42.87 -34.63
C LYS A 402 4.23 44.07 -34.64
N VAL A 403 3.02 43.92 -34.09
CA VAL A 403 2.02 45.01 -34.01
C VAL A 403 2.54 46.17 -33.17
N THR A 404 3.05 45.89 -31.98
CA THR A 404 3.55 46.91 -31.04
C THR A 404 4.82 47.57 -31.55
N HIS A 405 5.73 46.83 -32.19
CA HIS A 405 6.93 47.38 -32.80
C HIS A 405 6.59 48.33 -33.96
N THR A 406 5.59 47.98 -34.78
CA THR A 406 5.11 48.85 -35.86
C THR A 406 4.50 50.14 -35.29
N PHE A 407 3.69 50.03 -34.23
CA PHE A 407 3.12 51.18 -33.53
C PHE A 407 4.19 52.07 -32.88
N ALA A 408 5.19 51.48 -32.22
CA ALA A 408 6.32 52.22 -31.64
C ALA A 408 7.11 52.99 -32.70
N GLY A 409 7.29 52.41 -33.90
CA GLY A 409 7.90 53.10 -35.04
C GLY A 409 7.06 54.26 -35.58
N GLN A 410 5.73 54.15 -35.55
CA GLN A 410 4.84 55.27 -35.90
C GLN A 410 4.95 56.41 -34.88
N CYS A 411 4.97 56.10 -33.58
CA CYS A 411 5.17 57.10 -32.52
C CYS A 411 6.55 57.77 -32.62
N GLU A 412 7.60 57.00 -32.95
CA GLU A 412 8.93 57.55 -33.20
C GLU A 412 8.90 58.53 -34.38
N GLN A 413 8.23 58.17 -35.48
CA GLN A 413 8.07 59.06 -36.62
C GLN A 413 7.33 60.36 -36.23
N THR A 414 6.21 60.26 -35.50
CA THR A 414 5.48 61.43 -34.99
C THR A 414 6.34 62.32 -34.09
N TYR A 415 7.17 61.72 -33.24
CA TYR A 415 8.13 62.45 -32.40
C TYR A 415 9.18 63.18 -33.24
N GLN A 416 9.75 62.53 -34.27
CA GLN A 416 10.73 63.18 -35.16
C GLN A 416 10.09 64.32 -35.98
N GLU A 417 8.84 64.16 -36.44
CA GLU A 417 8.08 65.19 -37.14
C GLU A 417 7.78 66.39 -36.24
N ALA A 418 7.30 66.16 -35.01
CA ALA A 418 7.05 67.22 -34.02
C ALA A 418 8.33 67.96 -33.64
N LYS A 419 9.46 67.23 -33.53
CA LYS A 419 10.78 67.80 -33.27
C LYS A 419 11.25 68.69 -34.42
N ALA A 420 11.13 68.23 -35.67
CA ALA A 420 11.49 69.00 -36.85
C ALA A 420 10.63 70.28 -37.00
N GLN A 421 9.33 70.19 -36.69
CA GLN A 421 8.42 71.35 -36.68
C GLN A 421 8.80 72.37 -35.61
N LEU A 422 9.16 71.93 -34.39
CA LEU A 422 9.63 72.81 -33.33
C LEU A 422 10.96 73.48 -33.72
N GLU A 423 11.92 72.74 -34.26
CA GLU A 423 13.21 73.28 -34.75
C GLU A 423 13.01 74.32 -35.86
N TYR A 424 12.03 74.10 -36.76
CA TYR A 424 11.65 75.06 -37.79
C TYR A 424 11.08 76.36 -37.20
N VAL A 425 10.18 76.25 -36.22
CA VAL A 425 9.60 77.42 -35.53
C VAL A 425 10.66 78.16 -34.73
N GLU A 426 11.55 77.46 -34.02
CA GLU A 426 12.68 78.06 -33.29
C GLU A 426 13.66 78.78 -34.21
N SER A 427 13.92 78.24 -35.40
CA SER A 427 14.72 78.90 -36.45
C SER A 427 14.05 80.17 -36.97
N ARG A 428 12.73 80.13 -37.22
CA ARG A 428 11.92 81.30 -37.63
C ARG A 428 11.85 82.37 -36.56
N MET A 429 11.79 82.00 -35.28
CA MET A 429 11.81 82.94 -34.15
C MET A 429 13.12 83.75 -34.06
N ARG A 430 14.24 83.25 -34.62
CA ARG A 430 15.50 84.00 -34.69
C ARG A 430 15.46 85.14 -35.72
N ASN A 431 14.57 85.08 -36.72
CA ASN A 431 14.41 86.08 -37.80
C ASN A 431 12.92 86.36 -38.12
N PRO A 432 12.15 87.00 -37.22
CA PRO A 432 10.72 87.25 -37.42
C PRO A 432 10.44 88.37 -38.44
N ILE A 433 9.40 88.23 -39.26
CA ILE A 433 9.11 89.14 -40.39
C ILE A 433 8.48 90.47 -39.89
N ASN A 434 7.69 90.43 -38.83
CA ASN A 434 7.07 91.61 -38.20
C ASN A 434 6.62 91.32 -36.75
N LYS A 435 6.05 92.33 -36.05
CA LYS A 435 5.59 92.21 -34.65
C LYS A 435 4.42 91.22 -34.46
N GLN A 436 3.53 91.07 -35.44
CA GLN A 436 2.43 90.09 -35.40
C GLN A 436 2.94 88.66 -35.59
N ASP A 437 3.87 88.46 -36.52
CA ASP A 437 4.55 87.18 -36.81
C ASP A 437 5.30 86.66 -35.57
N SER A 438 5.95 87.55 -34.81
CA SER A 438 6.61 87.19 -33.54
C SER A 438 5.64 86.71 -32.46
N GLN A 439 4.41 87.22 -32.40
CA GLN A 439 3.39 86.75 -31.44
C GLN A 439 2.83 85.39 -31.86
N ILE A 440 2.60 85.18 -33.15
CA ILE A 440 2.14 83.89 -33.71
C ILE A 440 3.19 82.81 -33.47
N LEU A 441 4.47 83.08 -33.77
CA LEU A 441 5.57 82.13 -33.55
C LEU A 441 5.75 81.76 -32.06
N ALA A 442 5.49 82.69 -31.13
CA ALA A 442 5.54 82.38 -29.70
C ALA A 442 4.39 81.46 -29.26
N MET A 443 3.18 81.64 -29.81
CA MET A 443 2.05 80.74 -29.57
C MET A 443 2.28 79.36 -30.19
N ASP A 444 2.78 79.31 -31.43
CA ASP A 444 3.13 78.06 -32.11
C ASP A 444 4.26 77.32 -31.40
N HIS A 445 5.28 78.02 -30.86
CA HIS A 445 6.35 77.40 -30.07
C HIS A 445 5.81 76.67 -28.82
N VAL A 446 4.88 77.30 -28.09
CA VAL A 446 4.23 76.67 -26.94
C VAL A 446 3.40 75.45 -27.36
N ARG A 447 2.66 75.55 -28.48
CA ARG A 447 1.84 74.47 -29.02
C ARG A 447 2.68 73.27 -29.46
N PHE A 448 3.68 73.48 -30.32
CA PHE A 448 4.57 72.42 -30.81
C PHE A 448 5.42 71.80 -29.70
N ARG A 449 5.74 72.56 -28.64
CA ARG A 449 6.41 72.01 -27.46
C ARG A 449 5.49 71.08 -26.65
N GLN A 450 4.20 71.40 -26.55
CA GLN A 450 3.22 70.50 -25.95
C GLN A 450 3.03 69.25 -26.82
N GLU A 451 2.92 69.41 -28.14
CA GLU A 451 2.84 68.29 -29.10
C GLU A 451 4.09 67.38 -29.03
N LEU A 452 5.30 67.95 -28.95
CA LEU A 452 6.55 67.19 -28.79
C LEU A 452 6.60 66.43 -27.46
N ASN A 453 6.18 67.06 -26.35
CA ASN A 453 6.15 66.42 -25.05
C ASN A 453 5.13 65.26 -25.03
N GLN A 454 3.97 65.44 -25.67
CA GLN A 454 2.97 64.37 -25.82
C GLN A 454 3.53 63.24 -26.69
N ALA A 455 4.13 63.53 -27.84
CA ALA A 455 4.73 62.53 -28.72
C ALA A 455 5.88 61.76 -28.04
N LEU A 456 6.68 62.43 -27.19
CA LEU A 456 7.71 61.79 -26.38
C LEU A 456 7.12 60.87 -25.31
N GLN A 457 6.02 61.27 -24.66
CA GLN A 457 5.30 60.43 -23.70
C GLN A 457 4.72 59.20 -24.40
N ASP A 458 4.10 59.37 -25.56
CA ASP A 458 3.50 58.28 -26.35
C ASP A 458 4.58 57.30 -26.85
N TRP A 459 5.72 57.81 -27.33
CA TRP A 459 6.85 56.98 -27.76
C TRP A 459 7.46 56.19 -26.59
N ASN A 460 7.70 56.84 -25.44
CA ASN A 460 8.21 56.16 -24.24
C ASN A 460 7.22 55.09 -23.74
N ALA A 461 5.91 55.38 -23.76
CA ALA A 461 4.87 54.42 -23.39
C ALA A 461 4.85 53.21 -24.33
N ALA A 462 5.00 53.43 -25.64
CA ALA A 462 5.07 52.35 -26.64
C ALA A 462 6.33 51.47 -26.48
N GLN A 463 7.49 52.07 -26.18
CA GLN A 463 8.74 51.35 -25.92
C GLN A 463 8.68 50.52 -24.62
N GLU A 464 8.13 51.09 -23.54
CA GLU A 464 7.91 50.36 -22.29
C GLU A 464 6.90 49.22 -22.48
N LYS A 465 5.83 49.44 -23.26
CA LYS A 465 4.89 48.38 -23.63
C LYS A 465 5.59 47.24 -24.38
N LEU A 466 6.41 47.54 -25.38
CA LEU A 466 7.17 46.55 -26.14
C LEU A 466 8.10 45.73 -25.25
N LYS A 467 8.84 46.39 -24.35
CA LYS A 467 9.73 45.72 -23.38
C LYS A 467 8.97 44.76 -22.45
N LYS A 468 7.78 45.17 -21.99
CA LYS A 468 6.92 44.30 -21.16
C LYS A 468 6.43 43.08 -21.95
N ILE A 469 5.98 43.25 -23.20
CA ILE A 469 5.53 42.13 -24.06
C ILE A 469 6.65 41.11 -24.26
N ILE A 470 7.89 41.56 -24.50
CA ILE A 470 9.06 40.67 -24.70
C ILE A 470 9.34 39.81 -23.46
N THR A 471 9.15 40.36 -22.26
CA THR A 471 9.42 39.68 -20.98
C THR A 471 8.22 38.92 -20.41
N LEU A 472 7.05 39.08 -21.03
CA LEU A 472 5.80 38.45 -20.61
C LEU A 472 5.84 36.90 -20.58
N PRO A 473 6.44 36.17 -21.55
CA PRO A 473 6.43 34.71 -21.52
C PRO A 473 7.15 34.15 -20.27
N ASP A 474 8.38 34.60 -20.02
CA ASP A 474 9.17 34.15 -18.86
C ASP A 474 8.48 34.50 -17.54
N PHE A 475 7.81 35.66 -17.50
CA PHE A 475 7.01 36.07 -16.35
C PHE A 475 5.80 35.16 -16.13
N LEU A 476 5.01 34.87 -17.18
CA LEU A 476 3.84 33.99 -17.10
C LEU A 476 4.21 32.58 -16.62
N LEU A 477 5.26 32.01 -17.21
CA LEU A 477 5.77 30.70 -16.81
C LEU A 477 6.26 30.70 -15.36
N SER A 478 6.95 31.75 -14.92
CA SER A 478 7.39 31.88 -13.52
C SER A 478 6.21 32.04 -12.55
N PHE A 479 5.18 32.81 -12.95
CA PHE A 479 3.95 32.99 -12.19
C PHE A 479 3.22 31.65 -12.01
N TYR A 480 2.91 30.94 -13.09
CA TYR A 480 2.17 29.67 -13.01
C TYR A 480 2.95 28.57 -12.30
N SER A 481 4.28 28.56 -12.38
CA SER A 481 5.09 27.62 -11.58
C SER A 481 4.89 27.78 -10.08
N ARG A 482 4.53 28.99 -9.60
CA ARG A 482 4.23 29.28 -8.19
C ARG A 482 2.77 29.01 -7.83
N GLU A 483 1.85 29.21 -8.77
CA GLU A 483 0.42 28.99 -8.55
C GLU A 483 0.01 27.51 -8.66
N ILE A 484 0.71 26.69 -9.47
CA ILE A 484 0.38 25.26 -9.62
C ILE A 484 0.30 24.54 -8.26
N PRO A 485 1.26 24.64 -7.33
CA PRO A 485 1.15 24.02 -6.01
C PRO A 485 -0.05 24.49 -5.17
N VAL A 486 -0.63 25.65 -5.48
CA VAL A 486 -1.82 26.16 -4.77
C VAL A 486 -3.08 25.46 -5.27
N TYR A 487 -3.18 25.28 -6.59
CA TYR A 487 -4.36 24.75 -7.28
C TYR A 487 -4.32 23.25 -7.58
N PHE A 488 -3.14 22.65 -7.64
CA PHE A 488 -2.93 21.23 -7.90
C PHE A 488 -2.07 20.63 -6.79
N ARG A 489 -2.56 19.53 -6.25
CA ARG A 489 -1.84 18.70 -5.27
C ARG A 489 -1.84 17.26 -5.75
N SER A 490 -1.11 16.41 -5.06
CA SER A 490 -1.17 14.97 -5.25
C SER A 490 -1.61 14.27 -3.98
N ILE A 491 -2.33 13.17 -4.15
CA ILE A 491 -2.70 12.26 -3.08
C ILE A 491 -2.28 10.87 -3.50
N TYR A 492 -1.78 10.08 -2.55
CA TYR A 492 -1.45 8.69 -2.82
C TYR A 492 -2.69 7.91 -3.27
N ASP A 493 -2.61 7.26 -4.41
CA ASP A 493 -3.63 6.36 -4.93
C ASP A 493 -3.10 4.93 -4.84
N ALA A 494 -3.73 4.13 -3.97
CA ALA A 494 -3.38 2.73 -3.77
C ALA A 494 -3.71 1.87 -5.00
N PHE A 495 -4.50 2.39 -5.95
CA PHE A 495 -4.85 1.67 -7.18
C PHE A 495 -5.11 2.58 -8.37
N ILE A 496 -4.06 2.71 -9.17
CA ILE A 496 -4.08 3.35 -10.46
C ILE A 496 -4.59 2.33 -11.48
N ARG A 497 -5.87 2.43 -11.83
CA ARG A 497 -6.52 1.59 -12.86
C ARG A 497 -5.93 1.81 -14.24
N GLU A 498 -5.43 3.02 -14.49
CA GLU A 498 -4.85 3.40 -15.77
C GLU A 498 -3.65 2.51 -16.15
N PHE A 499 -2.99 1.87 -15.18
CA PHE A 499 -1.78 1.07 -15.39
C PHE A 499 -1.98 -0.43 -15.11
N SER A 500 -3.20 -0.85 -14.74
CA SER A 500 -3.47 -2.14 -14.07
C SER A 500 -3.36 -3.41 -14.94
N GLY A 501 -2.62 -3.37 -16.05
CA GLY A 501 -2.28 -4.52 -16.90
C GLY A 501 -0.81 -4.58 -17.34
N HIS A 502 0.01 -3.61 -16.95
CA HIS A 502 1.39 -3.46 -17.43
C HIS A 502 2.45 -3.81 -16.38
N TYR A 503 2.04 -3.95 -15.11
CA TYR A 503 2.90 -4.28 -13.99
C TYR A 503 2.43 -5.58 -13.33
N ALA A 504 3.37 -6.42 -12.92
CA ALA A 504 3.08 -7.71 -12.26
C ALA A 504 2.50 -7.53 -10.84
N ASP A 505 2.80 -6.39 -10.19
CA ASP A 505 2.22 -5.97 -8.92
C ASP A 505 1.19 -4.85 -9.18
N GLY A 506 0.17 -4.74 -8.32
CA GLY A 506 -0.83 -3.67 -8.43
C GLY A 506 -0.17 -2.28 -8.48
N SER A 507 -0.49 -1.51 -9.51
CA SER A 507 0.08 -0.18 -9.76
C SER A 507 -0.47 0.84 -8.75
N ALA A 508 0.38 1.30 -7.85
CA ALA A 508 0.10 2.40 -6.92
C ALA A 508 1.00 3.60 -7.21
N GLY A 509 0.56 4.79 -6.84
CA GLY A 509 1.28 6.02 -7.12
C GLY A 509 0.52 7.24 -6.63
N PHE A 510 0.56 8.33 -7.38
CA PHE A 510 0.07 9.63 -6.94
C PHE A 510 -0.89 10.19 -7.98
N ARG A 511 -2.12 10.45 -7.54
CA ARG A 511 -3.16 11.07 -8.35
C ARG A 511 -3.17 12.56 -8.12
N ILE A 512 -3.17 13.32 -9.21
CA ILE A 512 -3.32 14.77 -9.16
C ILE A 512 -4.77 15.10 -8.80
N VAL A 513 -4.92 16.03 -7.87
CA VAL A 513 -6.20 16.56 -7.42
C VAL A 513 -6.23 18.06 -7.67
N PHE A 514 -7.37 18.56 -8.13
CA PHE A 514 -7.64 19.98 -8.28
C PHE A 514 -8.24 20.54 -6.99
N THR A 515 -7.63 21.58 -6.44
CA THR A 515 -7.97 22.12 -5.11
C THR A 515 -8.86 23.35 -5.17
N TYR A 516 -9.05 23.95 -6.35
CA TYR A 516 -9.68 25.27 -6.54
C TYR A 516 -9.00 26.40 -5.73
N GLY A 517 -7.72 26.23 -5.39
CA GLY A 517 -6.99 27.15 -4.51
C GLY A 517 -7.43 27.08 -3.04
N ARG A 518 -8.24 26.08 -2.67
CA ARG A 518 -8.74 25.90 -1.30
C ARG A 518 -7.78 25.01 -0.50
N SER A 519 -7.55 25.40 0.75
CA SER A 519 -6.68 24.66 1.66
C SER A 519 -7.30 23.38 2.22
N HIS A 520 -8.63 23.27 2.26
CA HIS A 520 -9.32 22.13 2.87
C HIS A 520 -9.62 21.02 1.84
N PRO A 521 -9.24 19.76 2.12
CA PRO A 521 -9.25 18.71 1.09
C PRO A 521 -10.57 18.06 0.76
N ASN A 522 -11.59 18.24 1.58
CA ASN A 522 -12.93 17.73 1.25
C ASN A 522 -13.49 18.32 -0.08
N THR A 523 -12.98 19.47 -0.51
CA THR A 523 -13.35 20.08 -1.80
C THR A 523 -12.37 19.77 -2.92
N TRP A 524 -11.35 18.96 -2.67
CA TRP A 524 -10.39 18.59 -3.71
C TRP A 524 -10.99 17.50 -4.58
N GLU A 525 -10.80 17.65 -5.88
CA GLU A 525 -11.36 16.75 -6.88
C GLU A 525 -10.24 15.96 -7.56
N PRO A 526 -10.20 14.63 -7.36
CA PRO A 526 -9.26 13.78 -8.08
C PRO A 526 -9.58 13.74 -9.57
N ILE A 527 -8.53 13.77 -10.38
CA ILE A 527 -8.63 13.75 -11.84
C ILE A 527 -8.43 12.30 -12.32
N TYR A 528 -9.35 11.80 -13.14
CA TYR A 528 -9.37 10.43 -13.69
C TYR A 528 -9.40 10.38 -15.22
N SER A 529 -9.72 11.49 -15.88
CA SER A 529 -9.86 11.53 -17.34
C SER A 529 -9.28 12.80 -17.95
N ILE A 530 -9.16 12.78 -19.28
CA ILE A 530 -8.73 13.95 -20.02
C ILE A 530 -9.74 15.08 -19.96
N GLU A 531 -11.04 14.78 -19.98
CA GLU A 531 -12.09 15.80 -19.82
C GLU A 531 -12.01 16.49 -18.46
N GLU A 532 -11.83 15.72 -17.37
CA GLU A 532 -11.65 16.27 -16.02
C GLU A 532 -10.33 17.07 -15.91
N PHE A 533 -9.26 16.61 -16.56
CA PHE A 533 -7.97 17.30 -16.59
C PHE A 533 -8.07 18.65 -17.30
N ILE A 534 -8.69 18.70 -18.48
CA ILE A 534 -8.89 19.93 -19.23
C ILE A 534 -9.85 20.87 -18.49
N HIS A 535 -10.91 20.36 -17.86
CA HIS A 535 -11.78 21.18 -17.02
C HIS A 535 -11.01 21.84 -15.88
N ALA A 536 -10.19 21.09 -15.14
CA ALA A 536 -9.37 21.61 -14.05
C ALA A 536 -8.37 22.68 -14.53
N LEU A 537 -7.74 22.48 -15.70
CA LEU A 537 -6.84 23.46 -16.30
C LEU A 537 -7.57 24.74 -16.74
N THR A 538 -8.75 24.61 -17.36
CA THR A 538 -9.57 25.76 -17.75
C THR A 538 -9.95 26.59 -16.53
N GLU A 539 -10.47 25.96 -15.48
CA GLU A 539 -10.78 26.63 -14.21
C GLU A 539 -9.54 27.26 -13.56
N PHE A 540 -8.38 26.60 -13.63
CA PHE A 540 -7.11 27.15 -13.12
C PHE A 540 -6.71 28.45 -13.83
N PHE A 541 -6.69 28.48 -15.17
CA PHE A 541 -6.33 29.69 -15.92
C PHE A 541 -7.36 30.81 -15.76
N THR A 542 -8.64 30.48 -15.67
CA THR A 542 -9.70 31.48 -15.43
C THR A 542 -9.66 32.04 -14.00
N SER A 543 -9.45 31.21 -12.98
CA SER A 543 -9.43 31.65 -11.57
C SER A 543 -8.20 32.51 -11.23
N THR A 544 -7.06 32.29 -11.89
CA THR A 544 -5.83 33.03 -11.67
C THR A 544 -5.73 34.33 -12.49
N GLU A 545 -6.65 34.59 -13.42
CA GLU A 545 -6.66 35.77 -14.29
C GLU A 545 -6.62 37.08 -13.48
N GLY A 546 -7.49 37.22 -12.48
CA GLY A 546 -7.55 38.43 -11.65
C GLY A 546 -6.23 38.72 -10.92
N ASP A 547 -5.62 37.70 -10.33
CA ASP A 547 -4.35 37.82 -9.60
C ASP A 547 -3.18 38.11 -10.53
N LEU A 548 -3.20 37.59 -11.75
CA LEU A 548 -2.21 37.85 -12.78
C LEU A 548 -2.30 39.29 -13.29
N LEU A 549 -3.51 39.78 -13.58
CA LEU A 549 -3.75 41.15 -14.06
C LEU A 549 -3.36 42.21 -13.02
N ALA A 550 -3.42 41.88 -11.73
CA ALA A 550 -2.97 42.75 -10.64
C ALA A 550 -1.44 42.87 -10.51
N LYS A 551 -0.62 42.07 -11.23
CA LYS A 551 0.84 42.12 -11.12
C LYS A 551 1.43 43.31 -11.89
N HIS A 552 2.44 43.95 -11.30
CA HIS A 552 3.12 45.12 -11.89
C HIS A 552 3.68 44.86 -13.30
N ASN A 553 4.17 43.65 -13.57
CA ASN A 553 4.70 43.25 -14.88
C ASN A 553 3.62 43.20 -15.98
N VAL A 554 2.36 43.06 -15.60
CA VAL A 554 1.18 42.99 -16.50
C VAL A 554 0.48 44.35 -16.61
N SER A 555 0.76 45.30 -15.70
CA SER A 555 0.17 46.64 -15.76
C SER A 555 0.44 47.33 -17.10
N GLY A 556 -0.61 47.74 -17.80
CA GLY A 556 -0.59 48.28 -19.16
C GLY A 556 -0.62 47.25 -20.29
N LEU A 557 -0.75 45.95 -19.97
CA LEU A 557 -0.92 44.82 -20.90
C LEU A 557 -2.16 43.98 -20.57
N GLU A 558 -3.12 44.53 -19.84
CA GLU A 558 -4.26 43.79 -19.30
C GLU A 558 -5.10 43.17 -20.42
N LYS A 559 -5.30 43.91 -21.52
CA LYS A 559 -6.06 43.45 -22.68
C LYS A 559 -5.35 42.30 -23.39
N GLU A 560 -4.07 42.46 -23.70
CA GLU A 560 -3.26 41.47 -24.39
C GLU A 560 -3.15 40.19 -23.58
N THR A 561 -2.97 40.32 -22.25
CA THR A 561 -2.90 39.20 -21.33
C THR A 561 -4.23 38.43 -21.27
N SER A 562 -5.36 39.13 -21.18
CA SER A 562 -6.69 38.50 -21.16
C SER A 562 -6.97 37.74 -22.47
N VAL A 563 -6.58 38.31 -23.62
CA VAL A 563 -6.71 37.64 -24.93
C VAL A 563 -5.81 36.39 -25.01
N LEU A 564 -4.58 36.48 -24.50
CA LEU A 564 -3.68 35.32 -24.42
C LEU A 564 -4.27 34.20 -23.56
N LEU A 565 -4.84 34.51 -22.39
CA LEU A 565 -5.49 33.50 -21.53
C LEU A 565 -6.66 32.84 -22.24
N HIS A 566 -7.49 33.61 -22.96
CA HIS A 566 -8.57 33.05 -23.76
C HIS A 566 -8.06 32.12 -24.86
N HIS A 567 -6.96 32.48 -25.54
CA HIS A 567 -6.31 31.59 -26.51
C HIS A 567 -5.75 30.33 -25.87
N ILE A 568 -5.13 30.42 -24.68
CA ILE A 568 -4.66 29.26 -23.92
C ILE A 568 -5.83 28.34 -23.62
N VAL A 569 -6.91 28.86 -23.02
CA VAL A 569 -8.11 28.07 -22.69
C VAL A 569 -8.71 27.43 -23.95
N SER A 570 -8.83 28.17 -25.05
CA SER A 570 -9.31 27.62 -26.32
C SER A 570 -8.42 26.48 -26.83
N ALA A 571 -7.10 26.62 -26.73
CA ALA A 571 -6.15 25.61 -27.18
C ALA A 571 -6.21 24.32 -26.33
N LEU A 572 -6.49 24.42 -25.02
CA LEU A 572 -6.68 23.23 -24.16
C LEU A 572 -7.82 22.32 -24.65
N HIS A 573 -8.85 22.90 -25.28
CA HIS A 573 -9.98 22.17 -25.84
C HIS A 573 -9.70 21.59 -27.24
N GLU A 574 -8.56 21.89 -27.86
CA GLU A 574 -8.20 21.30 -29.15
C GLU A 574 -7.74 19.85 -28.99
N PRO A 575 -8.27 18.89 -29.78
CA PRO A 575 -7.88 17.48 -29.69
C PRO A 575 -6.37 17.26 -29.83
N ARG A 576 -5.69 18.06 -30.65
CA ARG A 576 -4.25 17.92 -30.86
C ARG A 576 -3.43 18.31 -29.63
N PHE A 577 -3.84 19.32 -28.86
CA PHE A 577 -3.18 19.66 -27.61
C PHE A 577 -3.31 18.53 -26.59
N GLN A 578 -4.51 17.95 -26.52
CA GLN A 578 -4.82 16.85 -25.61
C GLN A 578 -4.04 15.57 -25.95
N GLU A 579 -3.94 15.21 -27.24
CA GLU A 579 -3.05 14.13 -27.69
C GLU A 579 -1.58 14.43 -27.35
N ALA A 580 -1.11 15.63 -27.66
CA ALA A 580 0.26 16.04 -27.38
C ALA A 580 0.58 15.96 -25.87
N ALA A 581 -0.36 16.30 -24.99
CA ALA A 581 -0.18 16.16 -23.55
C ALA A 581 0.08 14.70 -23.13
N MET A 582 -0.61 13.74 -23.73
CA MET A 582 -0.37 12.31 -23.53
C MET A 582 0.96 11.88 -24.15
N GLU A 583 1.28 12.30 -25.39
CA GLU A 583 2.56 12.02 -26.06
C GLU A 583 3.75 12.50 -25.22
N ARG A 584 3.67 13.70 -24.64
CA ARG A 584 4.70 14.28 -23.77
C ARG A 584 4.96 13.42 -22.53
N ILE A 585 3.89 12.95 -21.88
CA ILE A 585 4.03 12.06 -20.72
C ILE A 585 4.62 10.71 -21.13
N LEU A 586 4.11 10.07 -22.17
CA LEU A 586 4.64 8.77 -22.62
C LEU A 586 6.14 8.88 -23.00
N ASN A 587 6.54 9.95 -23.69
CA ASN A 587 7.95 10.22 -23.98
C ASN A 587 8.79 10.41 -22.70
N ALA A 588 8.29 11.14 -21.71
CA ALA A 588 9.03 11.41 -20.47
C ALA A 588 9.28 10.14 -19.63
N TYR A 589 8.44 9.11 -19.79
CA TYR A 589 8.58 7.81 -19.13
C TYR A 589 9.12 6.71 -20.07
N ASP A 590 9.68 7.06 -21.23
CA ASP A 590 10.22 6.12 -22.23
C ASP A 590 9.21 5.02 -22.65
N CYS A 591 7.93 5.38 -22.71
CA CYS A 591 6.83 4.47 -23.04
C CYS A 591 6.48 4.51 -24.54
N PRO A 592 5.98 3.40 -25.12
CA PRO A 592 5.55 3.36 -26.51
C PRO A 592 4.36 4.29 -26.76
N ILE A 593 4.39 5.02 -27.87
CA ILE A 593 3.31 5.93 -28.29
C ILE A 593 2.47 5.24 -29.38
N PRO A 594 1.20 4.92 -29.12
CA PRO A 594 0.32 4.33 -30.13
C PRO A 594 -0.06 5.35 -31.21
N GLN A 595 -0.22 4.88 -32.44
CA GLN A 595 -0.64 5.73 -33.56
C GLN A 595 -2.13 6.07 -33.44
N GLY A 596 -2.45 7.31 -33.04
CA GLY A 596 -3.82 7.74 -32.76
C GLY A 596 -4.25 7.43 -31.33
N ILE A 597 -3.73 8.19 -30.36
CA ILE A 597 -3.87 7.94 -28.92
C ILE A 597 -5.33 7.73 -28.48
N PHE A 598 -6.26 8.57 -28.95
CA PHE A 598 -7.66 8.44 -28.53
C PHE A 598 -8.35 7.16 -29.01
N GLN A 599 -7.82 6.52 -30.06
CA GLN A 599 -8.34 5.24 -30.55
C GLN A 599 -7.75 4.05 -29.77
N HIS A 600 -6.71 4.29 -28.98
CA HIS A 600 -5.90 3.28 -28.28
C HIS A 600 -5.64 3.66 -26.80
N LEU A 601 -6.60 4.33 -26.16
CA LEU A 601 -6.53 4.69 -24.73
C LEU A 601 -6.42 3.46 -23.82
N ASP A 602 -6.84 2.28 -24.28
CA ASP A 602 -6.64 1.03 -23.55
C ASP A 602 -5.17 0.57 -23.48
N GLN A 603 -4.30 1.10 -24.34
CA GLN A 603 -2.89 0.71 -24.48
C GLN A 603 -1.91 1.67 -23.78
N ILE A 604 -2.39 2.81 -23.26
CA ILE A 604 -1.51 3.79 -22.59
C ILE A 604 -1.21 3.36 -21.15
N THR A 605 0.02 3.62 -20.71
CA THR A 605 0.53 3.20 -19.40
C THR A 605 0.81 4.35 -18.44
N HIS A 606 0.70 5.59 -18.90
CA HIS A 606 0.95 6.81 -18.13
C HIS A 606 -0.01 7.91 -18.58
N THR A 607 -0.44 8.78 -17.66
CA THR A 607 -1.39 9.87 -17.95
C THR A 607 -0.94 11.20 -17.32
N PRO A 608 -1.41 12.35 -17.82
CA PRO A 608 -1.15 13.66 -17.22
C PRO A 608 -1.60 13.83 -15.77
N TRP A 609 -2.54 13.01 -15.28
CA TRP A 609 -3.13 13.14 -13.94
C TRP A 609 -2.65 12.09 -12.94
N VAL A 610 -1.78 11.16 -13.33
CA VAL A 610 -1.18 10.19 -12.43
C VAL A 610 0.31 10.06 -12.68
N TYR A 611 1.09 9.93 -11.61
CA TYR A 611 2.51 9.63 -11.70
C TYR A 611 2.96 8.66 -10.61
N VAL A 612 4.12 8.05 -10.81
CA VAL A 612 4.81 7.28 -9.78
C VAL A 612 5.85 8.19 -9.13
N SER A 613 5.68 8.53 -7.85
CA SER A 613 6.59 9.40 -7.11
C SER A 613 7.89 8.69 -6.72
N GLY A 614 8.96 9.48 -6.54
CA GLY A 614 10.21 9.07 -5.88
C GLY A 614 10.19 9.20 -4.34
N GLY A 615 9.02 9.29 -3.69
CA GLY A 615 8.89 9.27 -2.24
C GLY A 615 9.59 8.04 -1.63
N THR A 616 10.42 8.26 -0.62
CA THR A 616 11.20 7.18 0.02
C THR A 616 10.82 7.09 1.49
N VAL A 617 11.14 5.95 2.14
CA VAL A 617 11.04 5.85 3.61
C VAL A 617 11.88 6.94 4.30
N THR A 618 12.98 7.38 3.69
CA THR A 618 13.80 8.49 4.21
C THR A 618 13.01 9.80 4.24
N THR A 619 12.41 10.20 3.10
CA THR A 619 11.66 11.46 3.02
C THR A 619 10.45 11.40 3.93
N LEU A 620 9.79 10.24 4.02
CA LEU A 620 8.65 10.05 4.91
C LEU A 620 9.04 10.19 6.39
N VAL A 621 10.06 9.48 6.86
CA VAL A 621 10.52 9.54 8.27
C VAL A 621 10.97 10.95 8.60
N SER A 622 11.74 11.60 7.71
CA SER A 622 12.13 13.00 7.90
C SER A 622 10.93 13.93 8.02
N ASN A 623 9.93 13.75 7.16
CA ASN A 623 8.76 14.61 7.16
C ASN A 623 7.83 14.38 8.35
N TYR A 624 7.60 13.13 8.71
CA TYR A 624 6.66 12.77 9.77
C TYR A 624 7.16 13.15 11.17
N PHE A 625 8.44 12.91 11.46
CA PHE A 625 9.04 13.22 12.77
C PHE A 625 9.75 14.57 12.82
N GLU A 626 9.58 15.41 11.79
CA GLU A 626 10.12 16.79 11.76
C GLU A 626 11.65 16.83 11.90
N ASN A 627 12.34 15.81 11.36
CA ASN A 627 13.79 15.71 11.47
C ASN A 627 14.47 16.80 10.65
N LYS A 628 15.30 17.62 11.32
CA LYS A 628 16.12 18.66 10.69
C LYS A 628 17.44 18.15 10.12
N HIS A 629 17.88 16.98 10.58
CA HIS A 629 19.14 16.37 10.20
C HIS A 629 18.92 15.16 9.30
N THR A 630 19.94 14.82 8.52
CA THR A 630 19.92 13.61 7.70
C THR A 630 19.84 12.37 8.59
N LEU A 631 18.94 11.45 8.24
CA LEU A 631 18.75 10.19 8.97
C LEU A 631 20.00 9.33 8.90
N SER A 632 20.27 8.58 9.96
CA SER A 632 21.36 7.60 9.97
C SER A 632 20.99 6.40 9.09
N LYS A 633 21.93 5.95 8.25
CA LYS A 633 21.74 4.81 7.34
C LYS A 633 22.96 3.91 7.32
N LEU A 634 22.73 2.60 7.25
CA LEU A 634 23.75 1.61 6.92
C LEU A 634 23.32 0.91 5.63
N GLU A 635 24.18 0.93 4.62
CA GLU A 635 23.89 0.36 3.30
C GLU A 635 24.81 -0.84 3.04
N LYS A 636 24.24 -1.89 2.44
CA LYS A 636 24.98 -3.10 2.07
C LYS A 636 24.46 -3.65 0.75
N LEU A 637 25.38 -3.92 -0.18
CA LEU A 637 25.11 -4.74 -1.35
C LEU A 637 25.59 -6.17 -1.04
N PRO A 638 24.73 -7.07 -0.54
CA PRO A 638 25.13 -8.45 -0.22
C PRO A 638 25.30 -9.27 -1.51
N ALA A 639 26.36 -10.06 -1.59
CA ALA A 639 26.56 -11.03 -2.67
C ALA A 639 25.62 -12.23 -2.56
N ASP A 640 25.26 -12.63 -1.33
CA ASP A 640 24.43 -13.80 -1.05
C ASP A 640 23.64 -13.66 0.28
N PRO A 641 22.69 -14.58 0.56
CA PRO A 641 21.92 -14.55 1.80
C PRO A 641 22.75 -14.70 3.08
N HIS A 642 23.94 -15.31 3.04
CA HIS A 642 24.82 -15.44 4.20
C HIS A 642 25.42 -14.07 4.56
N GLU A 643 25.97 -13.36 3.58
CA GLU A 643 26.50 -12.01 3.78
C GLU A 643 25.41 -11.06 4.29
N LEU A 644 24.18 -11.19 3.79
CA LEU A 644 23.04 -10.40 4.28
C LEU A 644 22.71 -10.70 5.76
N ALA A 645 22.68 -11.98 6.15
CA ALA A 645 22.44 -12.38 7.54
C ALA A 645 23.54 -11.85 8.48
N ALA A 646 24.80 -11.92 8.04
CA ALA A 646 25.93 -11.39 8.79
C ALA A 646 25.84 -9.85 8.92
N PHE A 647 25.48 -9.15 7.84
CA PHE A 647 25.31 -7.69 7.86
C PHE A 647 24.31 -7.23 8.91
N PHE A 648 23.11 -7.83 8.98
CA PHE A 648 22.13 -7.42 9.99
C PHE A 648 22.59 -7.75 11.42
N ALA A 649 23.22 -8.91 11.64
CA ALA A 649 23.74 -9.27 12.95
C ALA A 649 24.88 -8.33 13.40
N ASP A 650 25.80 -8.00 12.50
CA ASP A 650 26.91 -7.05 12.77
C ASP A 650 26.38 -5.63 13.02
N ALA A 651 25.41 -5.19 12.22
CA ALA A 651 24.80 -3.87 12.38
C ALA A 651 24.12 -3.70 13.76
N LEU A 652 23.49 -4.76 14.28
CA LEU A 652 22.88 -4.76 15.62
C LEU A 652 23.95 -4.85 16.73
N LYS A 653 25.03 -5.61 16.54
CA LYS A 653 26.19 -5.65 17.47
C LYS A 653 26.86 -4.29 17.65
N ASP A 654 26.88 -3.48 16.59
CA ASP A 654 27.52 -2.17 16.57
C ASP A 654 26.65 -1.05 17.17
N LEU A 655 25.42 -1.34 17.61
CA LEU A 655 24.54 -0.34 18.22
C LEU A 655 25.02 0.08 19.63
N PRO A 656 24.74 1.32 20.06
CA PRO A 656 24.95 1.74 21.45
C PRO A 656 24.16 0.87 22.43
N GLU A 657 24.71 0.64 23.63
CA GLU A 657 24.11 -0.28 24.62
C GLU A 657 22.65 0.08 24.97
N ALA A 658 22.35 1.36 25.19
CA ALA A 658 20.99 1.82 25.47
C ALA A 658 19.99 1.53 24.32
N VAL A 659 20.47 1.46 23.08
CA VAL A 659 19.64 1.07 21.92
C VAL A 659 19.53 -0.45 21.84
N LYS A 660 20.56 -1.21 22.23
CA LYS A 660 20.46 -2.68 22.32
C LYS A 660 19.44 -3.11 23.34
N GLU A 661 19.50 -2.56 24.56
CA GLU A 661 18.53 -2.82 25.63
C GLU A 661 17.09 -2.57 25.15
N TYR A 662 16.88 -1.49 24.39
CA TYR A 662 15.58 -1.13 23.79
C TYR A 662 15.08 -2.15 22.74
N LEU A 663 15.96 -2.93 22.13
CA LEU A 663 15.62 -3.88 21.05
C LEU A 663 15.58 -5.35 21.52
N GLU A 664 16.25 -5.67 22.63
CA GLU A 664 16.41 -7.04 23.15
C GLU A 664 15.10 -7.66 23.66
N ASP A 665 14.19 -6.83 24.15
CA ASP A 665 12.87 -7.25 24.65
C ASP A 665 11.90 -7.66 23.52
N GLY A 666 12.15 -7.18 22.29
CA GLY A 666 11.33 -7.45 21.12
C GLY A 666 10.08 -6.58 21.00
N GLU A 667 9.89 -5.57 21.86
CA GLU A 667 8.76 -4.65 21.80
C GLU A 667 8.94 -3.56 20.73
N HIS A 668 10.19 -3.36 20.30
CA HIS A 668 10.57 -2.31 19.38
C HIS A 668 11.29 -2.83 18.14
N SER A 669 11.11 -2.10 17.04
CA SER A 669 11.63 -2.47 15.74
C SER A 669 12.47 -1.37 15.09
N LEU A 670 13.36 -1.77 14.18
CA LEU A 670 14.10 -0.83 13.33
C LEU A 670 13.56 -0.87 11.90
N LEU A 671 13.52 0.27 11.22
CA LEU A 671 13.15 0.29 9.80
C LEU A 671 14.29 -0.22 8.92
N ALA A 672 13.97 -1.02 7.92
CA ALA A 672 14.91 -1.49 6.90
C ALA A 672 14.25 -1.51 5.51
N ALA A 673 15.08 -1.46 4.47
CA ALA A 673 14.65 -1.53 3.08
C ALA A 673 15.48 -2.54 2.31
N THR A 674 14.81 -3.38 1.53
CA THR A 674 15.36 -4.13 0.41
C THR A 674 15.38 -3.22 -0.83
N PRO A 675 16.01 -3.65 -1.95
CA PRO A 675 15.91 -2.96 -3.24
C PRO A 675 14.50 -2.62 -3.73
N SER A 676 13.48 -3.36 -3.29
CA SER A 676 12.11 -3.25 -3.79
C SER A 676 11.04 -3.21 -2.71
N HIS A 677 11.41 -3.25 -1.42
CA HIS A 677 10.46 -3.39 -0.31
C HIS A 677 10.97 -2.74 0.97
N VAL A 678 10.08 -2.21 1.82
CA VAL A 678 10.42 -1.65 3.14
C VAL A 678 9.71 -2.47 4.23
N PHE A 679 10.42 -2.76 5.31
CA PHE A 679 10.02 -3.71 6.35
C PHE A 679 10.60 -3.32 7.72
N SER A 680 10.17 -4.00 8.78
CA SER A 680 10.66 -3.78 10.14
C SER A 680 11.55 -4.93 10.61
N VAL A 681 12.73 -4.62 11.15
CA VAL A 681 13.65 -5.61 11.74
C VAL A 681 13.19 -5.94 13.15
N THR A 682 12.96 -7.23 13.41
CA THR A 682 12.50 -7.77 14.69
C THR A 682 13.69 -8.31 15.49
N ALA A 683 14.52 -7.41 16.01
CA ALA A 683 15.80 -7.75 16.64
C ALA A 683 15.66 -8.69 17.86
N GLY A 684 14.60 -8.54 18.66
CA GLY A 684 14.31 -9.39 19.82
C GLY A 684 13.77 -10.80 19.51
N SER A 685 13.57 -11.15 18.23
CA SER A 685 13.16 -12.50 17.81
C SER A 685 14.13 -13.56 18.37
N PRO A 686 13.70 -14.61 19.11
CA PRO A 686 14.56 -15.38 20.00
C PRO A 686 15.89 -15.88 19.39
N LEU A 687 15.84 -16.53 18.23
CA LEU A 687 17.05 -17.08 17.59
C LEU A 687 17.85 -16.04 16.82
N PHE A 688 17.20 -14.97 16.37
CA PHE A 688 17.89 -13.87 15.71
C PHE A 688 18.61 -12.99 16.73
N ARG A 689 18.00 -12.77 17.90
CA ARG A 689 18.64 -12.17 19.08
C ARG A 689 19.94 -12.88 19.43
N ASP A 690 19.90 -14.21 19.52
CA ASP A 690 21.09 -15.01 19.77
C ASP A 690 22.21 -14.81 18.74
N ALA A 691 21.92 -14.33 17.51
CA ALA A 691 22.93 -14.08 16.49
C ALA A 691 23.74 -12.79 16.76
N TRP A 692 23.14 -11.81 17.45
CA TRP A 692 23.73 -10.49 17.68
C TRP A 692 24.05 -10.14 19.13
N THR A 693 23.52 -10.86 20.12
CA THR A 693 23.84 -10.64 21.55
C THR A 693 25.03 -11.45 22.08
N ASN A 694 25.73 -12.18 21.20
CA ASN A 694 26.88 -13.02 21.57
C ASN A 694 28.23 -12.42 21.12
N ASP A 695 29.33 -12.89 21.74
CA ASP A 695 30.70 -12.40 21.51
C ASP A 695 31.38 -12.95 20.23
N TRP A 696 30.75 -13.84 19.47
CA TRP A 696 31.35 -14.41 18.26
C TRP A 696 31.26 -13.41 17.10
N TYR A 697 32.21 -13.48 16.16
CA TYR A 697 32.02 -12.83 14.86
C TYR A 697 30.79 -13.40 14.16
N SER A 698 29.91 -12.55 13.63
CA SER A 698 28.58 -12.98 13.13
C SER A 698 28.67 -14.01 12.01
N TYR A 699 29.61 -13.84 11.07
CA TYR A 699 29.87 -14.82 10.02
C TYR A 699 30.31 -16.18 10.58
N THR A 700 31.20 -16.20 11.58
CA THR A 700 31.66 -17.43 12.22
C THR A 700 30.54 -18.12 13.00
N TRP A 701 29.73 -17.35 13.73
CA TRP A 701 28.57 -17.89 14.45
C TRP A 701 27.57 -18.53 13.48
N LEU A 702 27.24 -17.85 12.38
CA LEU A 702 26.33 -18.38 11.36
C LEU A 702 26.84 -19.71 10.81
N ARG A 703 28.10 -19.77 10.38
CA ARG A 703 28.70 -20.98 9.80
C ARG A 703 28.84 -22.14 10.81
N ASP A 704 29.45 -21.86 11.97
CA ASP A 704 29.91 -22.91 12.87
C ASP A 704 28.86 -23.32 13.90
N VAL A 705 27.93 -22.43 14.23
CA VAL A 705 26.87 -22.69 15.22
C VAL A 705 25.54 -22.98 14.53
N TRP A 706 25.06 -22.05 13.71
CA TRP A 706 23.70 -22.14 13.15
C TRP A 706 23.63 -23.14 11.96
N VAL A 707 24.46 -22.96 10.93
CA VAL A 707 24.51 -23.84 9.74
C VAL A 707 24.87 -25.27 10.13
N SER A 708 25.89 -25.46 10.97
CA SER A 708 26.34 -26.79 11.42
C SER A 708 25.21 -27.61 12.06
N LYS A 709 24.39 -27.00 12.94
CA LYS A 709 23.21 -27.65 13.54
C LYS A 709 22.17 -28.06 12.49
N HIS A 710 21.92 -27.20 11.50
CA HIS A 710 20.97 -27.48 10.42
C HIS A 710 21.46 -28.60 9.50
N GLN A 711 22.75 -28.59 9.13
CA GLN A 711 23.37 -29.64 8.34
C GLN A 711 23.33 -30.99 9.04
N ALA A 712 23.54 -31.02 10.36
CA ALA A 712 23.41 -32.24 11.15
C ALA A 712 21.99 -32.81 11.07
N PHE A 713 20.96 -31.98 11.18
CA PHE A 713 19.56 -32.41 10.99
C PHE A 713 19.32 -32.97 9.58
N LEU A 714 19.78 -32.28 8.53
CA LEU A 714 19.58 -32.71 7.14
C LEU A 714 20.23 -34.07 6.84
N LYS A 715 21.44 -34.30 7.38
CA LYS A 715 22.19 -35.55 7.18
C LYS A 715 21.67 -36.71 8.02
N HIS A 716 21.19 -36.45 9.24
CA HIS A 716 20.70 -37.49 10.14
C HIS A 716 19.22 -37.84 9.91
N THR A 717 18.46 -37.00 9.22
CA THR A 717 17.07 -37.31 8.86
C THR A 717 17.04 -38.19 7.62
N ILE A 718 16.79 -39.49 7.83
CA ILE A 718 16.78 -40.51 6.79
C ILE A 718 15.34 -40.93 6.47
N PHE A 719 15.00 -40.93 5.18
CA PHE A 719 13.77 -41.44 4.63
C PHE A 719 14.02 -42.87 4.15
N ASP A 720 13.39 -43.85 4.79
CA ASP A 720 13.36 -45.22 4.27
C ASP A 720 12.40 -45.35 3.07
N LYS A 721 12.34 -46.54 2.47
CA LYS A 721 11.43 -46.82 1.34
C LYS A 721 9.98 -46.40 1.60
N SER A 722 9.47 -46.64 2.81
CA SER A 722 8.10 -46.30 3.15
C SER A 722 7.90 -44.79 3.27
N ALA A 723 8.88 -44.06 3.80
CA ALA A 723 8.87 -42.61 3.92
C ALA A 723 9.04 -41.92 2.56
N ILE A 724 9.90 -42.44 1.68
CA ILE A 724 10.05 -41.97 0.29
C ILE A 724 8.71 -42.10 -0.45
N TYR A 725 8.10 -43.29 -0.39
CA TYR A 725 6.81 -43.55 -1.03
C TYR A 725 5.71 -42.63 -0.48
N ALA A 726 5.61 -42.50 0.85
CA ALA A 726 4.63 -41.65 1.50
C ALA A 726 4.80 -40.18 1.12
N PHE A 727 6.03 -39.68 1.15
CA PHE A 727 6.35 -38.29 0.78
C PHE A 727 5.96 -38.00 -0.67
N ILE A 728 6.41 -38.83 -1.63
CA ILE A 728 6.13 -38.62 -3.06
C ILE A 728 4.63 -38.70 -3.34
N THR A 729 3.93 -39.69 -2.78
CA THR A 729 2.49 -39.85 -2.98
C THR A 729 1.72 -38.63 -2.43
N ARG A 730 2.09 -38.13 -1.24
CA ARG A 730 1.49 -36.92 -0.66
C ARG A 730 1.81 -35.67 -1.46
N PHE A 731 3.05 -35.53 -1.94
CA PHE A 731 3.47 -34.44 -2.82
C PHE A 731 2.66 -34.45 -4.12
N CYS A 732 2.60 -35.58 -4.81
CA CYS A 732 1.84 -35.74 -6.05
C CYS A 732 0.34 -35.50 -5.84
N ALA A 733 -0.25 -36.00 -4.76
CA ALA A 733 -1.65 -35.76 -4.46
C ALA A 733 -1.94 -34.28 -4.18
N ARG A 734 -1.05 -33.60 -3.43
CA ARG A 734 -1.20 -32.18 -3.06
C ARG A 734 -1.07 -31.26 -4.27
N TYR A 735 -0.16 -31.56 -5.18
CA TYR A 735 0.15 -30.72 -6.34
C TYR A 735 -0.44 -31.25 -7.65
N TYR A 736 -1.39 -32.18 -7.56
CA TYR A 736 -2.17 -32.74 -8.68
C TYR A 736 -1.29 -33.34 -9.79
N LEU A 737 -0.25 -34.06 -9.37
CA LEU A 737 0.68 -34.80 -10.22
C LEU A 737 0.42 -36.31 -10.14
N GLN A 738 -0.84 -36.73 -9.98
CA GLN A 738 -1.18 -38.14 -9.75
C GLN A 738 -0.67 -39.04 -10.88
N GLU A 739 -0.71 -38.55 -12.12
CA GLU A 739 -0.23 -39.25 -13.32
C GLU A 739 1.26 -39.58 -13.25
N LEU A 740 2.06 -38.74 -12.58
CA LEU A 740 3.51 -38.92 -12.44
C LEU A 740 3.91 -39.77 -11.24
N THR A 741 2.97 -40.10 -10.34
CA THR A 741 3.28 -40.71 -9.02
C THR A 741 4.08 -42.00 -9.15
N GLN A 742 3.67 -42.91 -10.04
CA GLN A 742 4.33 -44.22 -10.18
C GLN A 742 5.75 -44.09 -10.73
N GLU A 743 5.93 -43.28 -11.77
CA GLU A 743 7.24 -43.02 -12.37
C GLU A 743 8.18 -42.30 -11.39
N PHE A 744 7.65 -41.34 -10.63
CA PHE A 744 8.41 -40.59 -9.64
C PHE A 744 8.87 -41.50 -8.49
N VAL A 745 7.97 -42.33 -7.95
CA VAL A 745 8.33 -43.33 -6.93
C VAL A 745 9.42 -44.27 -7.46
N TYR A 746 9.27 -44.79 -8.68
CA TYR A 746 10.25 -45.69 -9.28
C TYR A 746 11.62 -45.02 -9.48
N PHE A 747 11.64 -43.76 -9.92
CA PHE A 747 12.86 -42.99 -10.11
C PHE A 747 13.63 -42.77 -8.80
N CYS A 748 12.90 -42.62 -7.69
CA CYS A 748 13.44 -42.42 -6.35
C CYS A 748 13.50 -43.72 -5.50
N ASP A 749 13.37 -44.91 -6.10
CA ASP A 749 13.39 -46.18 -5.36
C ASP A 749 14.81 -46.54 -4.88
N ASP A 750 15.16 -46.07 -3.68
CA ASP A 750 16.37 -46.47 -2.94
C ASP A 750 16.02 -47.12 -1.60
N LEU A 751 16.99 -47.80 -0.98
CA LEU A 751 16.82 -48.33 0.39
C LEU A 751 16.55 -47.21 1.40
N SER A 752 17.26 -46.10 1.26
CA SER A 752 17.11 -44.92 2.11
C SER A 752 17.74 -43.69 1.47
N LEU A 753 17.17 -42.51 1.71
CA LEU A 753 17.70 -41.22 1.25
C LEU A 753 17.68 -40.21 2.40
N SER A 754 18.72 -39.40 2.53
CA SER A 754 18.66 -38.17 3.32
C SER A 754 17.81 -37.11 2.63
N ILE A 755 17.45 -36.03 3.35
CA ILE A 755 16.68 -34.91 2.77
C ILE A 755 17.36 -34.33 1.51
N PRO A 756 18.68 -34.00 1.52
CA PRO A 756 19.33 -33.46 0.33
C PRO A 756 19.37 -34.43 -0.86
N GLU A 757 19.54 -35.74 -0.60
CA GLU A 757 19.59 -36.75 -1.65
C GLU A 757 18.21 -36.95 -2.31
N LEU A 758 17.15 -37.00 -1.50
CA LEU A 758 15.78 -37.06 -2.01
C LEU A 758 15.44 -35.81 -2.86
N TYR A 759 15.89 -34.64 -2.41
CA TYR A 759 15.72 -33.40 -3.17
C TYR A 759 16.44 -33.46 -4.52
N ASP A 760 17.74 -33.80 -4.55
CA ASP A 760 18.53 -33.90 -5.79
C ASP A 760 17.92 -34.90 -6.79
N LYS A 761 17.51 -36.09 -6.32
CA LYS A 761 16.84 -37.07 -7.20
C LYS A 761 15.50 -36.54 -7.74
N SER A 762 14.69 -35.90 -6.89
CA SER A 762 13.42 -35.33 -7.31
C SER A 762 13.60 -34.21 -8.34
N VAL A 763 14.61 -33.36 -8.19
CA VAL A 763 14.98 -32.33 -9.17
C VAL A 763 15.32 -32.95 -10.52
N ARG A 764 16.17 -34.00 -10.52
CA ARG A 764 16.55 -34.71 -11.75
C ARG A 764 15.34 -35.37 -12.42
N PHE A 765 14.41 -35.92 -11.63
CA PHE A 765 13.16 -36.45 -12.15
C PHE A 765 12.35 -35.35 -12.87
N PHE A 766 12.14 -34.19 -12.23
CA PHE A 766 11.41 -33.09 -12.86
C PHE A 766 12.10 -32.60 -14.15
N GLN A 767 13.43 -32.51 -14.15
CA GLN A 767 14.22 -32.15 -15.34
C GLN A 767 14.13 -33.18 -16.47
N SER A 768 13.94 -34.47 -16.15
CA SER A 768 13.78 -35.51 -17.17
C SER A 768 12.36 -35.64 -17.71
N THR A 769 11.35 -35.26 -16.92
CA THR A 769 9.94 -35.56 -17.21
C THR A 769 9.17 -34.32 -17.68
N VAL A 770 9.45 -33.14 -17.12
CA VAL A 770 8.79 -31.88 -17.46
C VAL A 770 9.62 -31.11 -18.48
N ARG A 771 8.97 -30.60 -19.53
CA ARG A 771 9.68 -29.88 -20.61
C ARG A 771 9.83 -28.38 -20.35
N GLU A 772 8.90 -27.79 -19.61
CA GLU A 772 8.86 -26.35 -19.36
C GLU A 772 9.68 -25.97 -18.13
N GLU A 773 10.74 -25.18 -18.34
CA GLU A 773 11.67 -24.75 -17.28
C GLU A 773 10.97 -23.97 -16.15
N LYS A 774 9.99 -23.12 -16.51
CA LYS A 774 9.19 -22.38 -15.52
C LYS A 774 8.42 -23.32 -14.58
N VAL A 775 7.82 -24.38 -15.12
CA VAL A 775 7.11 -25.38 -14.33
C VAL A 775 8.08 -26.15 -13.43
N ILE A 776 9.26 -26.51 -13.93
CA ILE A 776 10.33 -27.14 -13.13
C ILE A 776 10.69 -26.25 -11.93
N ALA A 777 10.97 -24.96 -12.15
CA ALA A 777 11.33 -24.04 -11.07
C ALA A 777 10.22 -23.91 -10.00
N THR A 778 8.95 -23.95 -10.41
CA THR A 778 7.80 -23.96 -9.49
C THR A 778 7.71 -25.27 -8.70
N LEU A 779 7.89 -26.41 -9.35
CA LEU A 779 7.90 -27.72 -8.68
C LEU A 779 9.05 -27.86 -7.68
N GLN A 780 10.22 -27.31 -7.99
CA GLN A 780 11.36 -27.27 -7.06
C GLN A 780 11.04 -26.45 -5.80
N ARG A 781 10.39 -25.29 -5.96
CA ARG A 781 9.93 -24.48 -4.81
C ARG A 781 8.90 -25.23 -3.96
N TYR A 782 7.95 -25.91 -4.60
CA TYR A 782 6.97 -26.75 -3.91
C TYR A 782 7.62 -27.92 -3.17
N LEU A 783 8.63 -28.56 -3.78
CA LEU A 783 9.39 -29.64 -3.18
C LEU A 783 10.14 -29.18 -1.93
N ALA A 784 10.88 -28.06 -2.02
CA ALA A 784 11.59 -27.50 -0.89
C ALA A 784 10.62 -27.14 0.26
N TYR A 785 9.51 -26.46 -0.04
CA TYR A 785 8.47 -26.14 0.94
C TYR A 785 7.91 -27.40 1.61
N GLN A 786 7.59 -28.43 0.83
CA GLN A 786 7.01 -29.66 1.34
C GLN A 786 7.97 -30.42 2.26
N LEU A 787 9.26 -30.48 1.92
CA LEU A 787 10.29 -31.08 2.77
C LEU A 787 10.41 -30.36 4.12
N VAL A 788 10.49 -29.03 4.12
CA VAL A 788 10.54 -28.24 5.35
C VAL A 788 9.30 -28.44 6.22
N LYS A 789 8.13 -28.62 5.58
CA LYS A 789 6.85 -28.76 6.28
C LYS A 789 6.65 -30.15 6.90
N GLU A 790 7.01 -31.21 6.17
CA GLU A 790 6.65 -32.60 6.51
C GLU A 790 7.79 -33.41 7.14
N ALA A 791 9.05 -33.08 6.89
CA ALA A 791 10.17 -33.84 7.47
C ALA A 791 10.37 -33.51 8.97
N PRO A 792 10.76 -34.50 9.80
CA PRO A 792 10.91 -35.94 9.49
C PRO A 792 9.56 -36.70 9.55
N TYR A 793 9.58 -37.96 9.10
CA TYR A 793 8.51 -38.93 9.35
C TYR A 793 8.87 -39.84 10.53
N ILE A 794 7.87 -40.21 11.31
CA ILE A 794 7.97 -41.24 12.36
C ILE A 794 6.94 -42.34 12.11
N SER A 795 7.24 -43.56 12.57
CA SER A 795 6.24 -44.62 12.67
C SER A 795 5.32 -44.35 13.86
N GLU A 796 4.04 -44.72 13.69
CA GLU A 796 3.02 -44.78 14.74
C GLU A 796 3.48 -45.53 16.00
N GLN A 797 4.37 -46.52 15.87
CA GLN A 797 4.91 -47.29 17.00
C GLN A 797 5.76 -46.45 17.95
N ARG A 798 6.32 -45.33 17.47
CA ARG A 798 7.11 -44.39 18.27
C ARG A 798 6.27 -43.35 18.99
N LEU A 799 4.95 -43.29 18.75
CA LEU A 799 4.08 -42.31 19.39
C LEU A 799 4.13 -42.33 20.93
N PRO A 800 4.18 -43.49 21.63
CA PRO A 800 4.29 -43.48 23.08
C PRO A 800 5.54 -42.77 23.60
N GLU A 801 6.68 -43.03 22.95
CA GLU A 801 7.96 -42.36 23.24
C GLU A 801 7.88 -40.86 22.94
N VAL A 802 7.46 -40.52 21.72
CA VAL A 802 7.37 -39.13 21.25
C VAL A 802 6.43 -38.29 22.11
N ILE A 803 5.27 -38.84 22.49
CA ILE A 803 4.31 -38.13 23.34
C ILE A 803 4.90 -37.87 24.72
N ARG A 804 5.57 -38.87 25.32
CA ARG A 804 6.24 -38.73 26.62
C ARG A 804 7.32 -37.66 26.56
N ASP A 805 8.16 -37.68 25.54
CA ASP A 805 9.31 -36.79 25.42
C ASP A 805 8.86 -35.33 25.24
N ILE A 806 7.93 -35.07 24.32
CA ILE A 806 7.33 -33.73 24.14
C ILE A 806 6.61 -33.29 25.43
N SER A 807 5.85 -34.17 26.09
CA SER A 807 5.14 -33.81 27.33
C SER A 807 6.11 -33.47 28.45
N SER A 808 7.23 -34.19 28.54
CA SER A 808 8.28 -33.97 29.52
C SER A 808 8.97 -32.63 29.29
N TYR A 809 9.32 -32.31 28.05
CA TYR A 809 9.91 -31.02 27.69
C TYR A 809 8.97 -29.85 28.05
N LEU A 810 7.67 -30.02 27.78
CA LEU A 810 6.65 -29.02 28.10
C LEU A 810 6.30 -28.95 29.60
N GLY A 811 6.73 -29.92 30.42
CA GLY A 811 6.41 -30.01 31.84
C GLY A 811 4.96 -30.45 32.13
N ILE A 812 4.34 -31.21 31.21
CA ILE A 812 2.90 -31.55 31.24
C ILE A 812 2.60 -33.05 31.17
N SER A 813 3.57 -33.92 31.49
CA SER A 813 3.43 -35.39 31.44
C SER A 813 2.30 -35.96 32.29
N SER A 814 1.85 -35.26 33.34
CA SER A 814 0.69 -35.65 34.14
C SER A 814 -0.64 -35.37 33.43
N ARG A 815 -0.65 -34.43 32.47
CA ARG A 815 -1.83 -34.04 31.69
C ARG A 815 -1.92 -34.84 30.40
N ILE A 816 -0.79 -35.07 29.73
CA ILE A 816 -0.72 -35.74 28.44
C ILE A 816 0.20 -36.94 28.55
N SER A 817 -0.35 -38.11 28.27
CA SER A 817 0.38 -39.37 28.13
C SER A 817 -0.31 -40.24 27.09
N TYR A 818 0.43 -41.18 26.50
CA TYR A 818 -0.13 -42.11 25.52
C TYR A 818 -1.27 -42.92 26.15
N ASP A 819 -1.04 -43.54 27.30
CA ASP A 819 -2.03 -44.40 27.98
C ASP A 819 -3.35 -43.68 28.26
N ARG A 820 -3.28 -42.38 28.61
CA ARG A 820 -4.47 -41.57 28.87
C ARG A 820 -5.31 -41.32 27.62
N PHE A 821 -4.67 -41.25 26.47
CA PHE A 821 -5.31 -40.95 25.18
C PHE A 821 -5.28 -42.14 24.21
N ALA A 822 -5.02 -43.36 24.70
CA ALA A 822 -4.80 -44.53 23.85
C ALA A 822 -6.00 -44.78 22.93
N SER A 823 -7.24 -44.77 23.45
CA SER A 823 -8.44 -44.96 22.63
C SER A 823 -8.57 -43.89 21.54
N LEU A 824 -8.37 -42.61 21.90
CA LEU A 824 -8.46 -41.48 20.98
C LEU A 824 -7.41 -41.56 19.87
N LEU A 825 -6.19 -42.00 20.22
CA LEU A 825 -5.09 -42.18 19.28
C LEU A 825 -5.33 -43.39 18.37
N GLU A 826 -5.73 -44.53 18.92
CA GLU A 826 -6.00 -45.77 18.16
C GLU A 826 -7.19 -45.64 17.20
N GLU A 827 -8.18 -44.81 17.53
CA GLU A 827 -9.33 -44.52 16.65
C GLU A 827 -8.99 -43.59 15.47
N ASN A 828 -8.00 -42.71 15.62
CA ASN A 828 -7.70 -41.63 14.66
C ASN A 828 -6.40 -41.85 13.88
N ILE A 829 -5.58 -42.84 14.26
CA ILE A 829 -4.28 -43.13 13.65
C ILE A 829 -4.32 -44.54 13.05
N GLU A 830 -4.12 -44.61 11.74
CA GLU A 830 -4.04 -45.88 11.02
C GLU A 830 -2.83 -46.68 11.50
N LYS A 831 -3.03 -47.98 11.77
CA LYS A 831 -1.93 -48.89 12.14
C LYS A 831 -0.94 -48.99 10.97
N HIS A 832 0.36 -49.06 11.28
CA HIS A 832 1.44 -49.08 10.28
C HIS A 832 1.53 -47.82 9.41
N SER A 833 0.99 -46.69 9.87
CA SER A 833 1.11 -45.41 9.18
C SER A 833 2.39 -44.65 9.54
N LEU A 834 2.86 -43.85 8.59
CA LEU A 834 3.88 -42.84 8.83
C LEU A 834 3.24 -41.49 9.10
N ILE A 835 3.75 -40.85 10.15
CA ILE A 835 3.29 -39.56 10.65
C ILE A 835 4.38 -38.53 10.36
N SER A 836 4.07 -37.58 9.49
CA SER A 836 4.93 -36.43 9.20
C SER A 836 5.03 -35.48 10.39
N SER A 837 6.03 -34.60 10.38
CA SER A 837 6.15 -33.51 11.35
C SER A 837 4.89 -32.64 11.41
N SER A 838 4.23 -32.40 10.26
CA SER A 838 2.98 -31.64 10.23
C SER A 838 1.82 -32.37 10.87
N GLU A 839 1.65 -33.67 10.59
CA GLU A 839 0.60 -34.48 11.22
C GLU A 839 0.81 -34.60 12.71
N LEU A 840 2.07 -34.78 13.15
CA LEU A 840 2.40 -34.82 14.57
C LEU A 840 2.02 -33.52 15.28
N ARG A 841 2.25 -32.35 14.67
CA ARG A 841 1.78 -31.05 15.20
C ARG A 841 0.26 -31.02 15.34
N HIS A 842 -0.47 -31.44 14.31
CA HIS A 842 -1.94 -31.48 14.34
C HIS A 842 -2.46 -32.40 15.44
N LEU A 843 -1.92 -33.62 15.51
CA LEU A 843 -2.23 -34.59 16.54
C LEU A 843 -1.99 -34.02 17.93
N TYR A 844 -0.80 -33.43 18.16
CA TYR A 844 -0.44 -32.93 19.48
C TYR A 844 -1.25 -31.70 19.90
N LYS A 845 -1.61 -30.82 18.95
CA LYS A 845 -2.57 -29.74 19.20
C LYS A 845 -3.93 -30.29 19.66
N GLY A 846 -4.42 -31.36 19.03
CA GLY A 846 -5.61 -32.08 19.47
C GLY A 846 -5.47 -32.61 20.91
N LEU A 847 -4.33 -33.23 21.24
CA LEU A 847 -4.04 -33.69 22.60
C LEU A 847 -3.93 -32.57 23.63
N LEU A 848 -3.35 -31.42 23.27
CA LEU A 848 -3.31 -30.23 24.12
C LEU A 848 -4.75 -29.77 24.42
N MET A 849 -5.58 -29.60 23.40
CA MET A 849 -6.98 -29.21 23.59
C MET A 849 -7.76 -30.25 24.41
N ALA A 850 -7.58 -31.55 24.16
CA ALA A 850 -8.24 -32.62 24.90
C ALA A 850 -7.74 -32.72 26.37
N GLY A 851 -6.44 -32.50 26.61
CA GLY A 851 -5.84 -32.54 27.94
C GLY A 851 -6.21 -31.34 28.81
N TYR A 852 -6.33 -30.16 28.22
CA TYR A 852 -6.73 -28.94 28.91
C TYR A 852 -8.24 -28.67 28.90
N GLN A 853 -9.00 -29.37 28.04
CA GLN A 853 -10.45 -29.17 27.85
C GLN A 853 -10.84 -27.74 27.47
N ARG A 854 -9.92 -27.00 26.84
CA ARG A 854 -10.10 -25.62 26.36
C ARG A 854 -9.32 -25.40 25.07
N VAL A 855 -9.75 -24.39 24.32
CA VAL A 855 -9.17 -23.99 23.03
C VAL A 855 -8.16 -22.86 23.22
N TYR A 856 -8.39 -21.94 24.16
CA TYR A 856 -7.57 -20.75 24.35
C TYR A 856 -6.71 -20.83 25.60
N HIS A 857 -5.56 -20.18 25.55
CA HIS A 857 -4.52 -20.26 26.56
C HIS A 857 -3.85 -18.90 26.81
N GLU A 858 -3.29 -18.74 28.00
CA GLU A 858 -2.51 -17.55 28.38
C GLU A 858 -1.14 -17.51 27.67
N GLU A 859 -0.59 -18.68 27.35
CA GLU A 859 0.72 -18.82 26.72
C GLU A 859 0.59 -19.39 25.30
N ASP A 860 1.55 -19.05 24.43
CA ASP A 860 1.63 -19.60 23.09
C ASP A 860 2.11 -21.06 23.10
N LEU A 861 1.16 -21.97 23.35
CA LEU A 861 1.40 -23.40 23.32
C LEU A 861 1.79 -23.91 21.92
N SER A 862 1.47 -23.19 20.84
CA SER A 862 1.93 -23.56 19.50
C SER A 862 3.43 -23.35 19.38
N MET A 863 3.95 -22.18 19.79
CA MET A 863 5.39 -21.91 19.84
C MET A 863 6.13 -22.89 20.75
N ARG A 864 5.60 -23.14 21.96
CA ARG A 864 6.22 -24.09 22.90
C ARG A 864 6.27 -25.51 22.35
N LEU A 865 5.19 -25.98 21.72
CA LEU A 865 5.15 -27.30 21.06
C LEU A 865 6.23 -27.40 19.98
N ILE A 866 6.40 -26.37 19.15
CA ILE A 866 7.37 -26.38 18.08
C ILE A 866 8.80 -26.40 18.61
N ALA A 867 9.08 -25.62 19.67
CA ALA A 867 10.36 -25.66 20.36
C ALA A 867 10.67 -27.09 20.88
N ALA A 868 9.68 -27.75 21.50
CA ALA A 868 9.80 -29.14 21.96
C ALA A 868 10.08 -30.10 20.81
N MET A 869 9.34 -29.98 19.70
CA MET A 869 9.54 -30.82 18.52
C MET A 869 10.92 -30.62 17.90
N ARG A 870 11.39 -29.37 17.78
CA ARG A 870 12.75 -29.07 17.26
C ARG A 870 13.83 -29.62 18.18
N HIS A 871 13.65 -29.54 19.50
CA HIS A 871 14.58 -30.11 20.48
C HIS A 871 14.78 -31.62 20.29
N HIS A 872 13.70 -32.36 20.00
CA HIS A 872 13.75 -33.80 19.76
C HIS A 872 13.99 -34.18 18.30
N GLY A 873 14.32 -33.22 17.42
CA GLY A 873 14.53 -33.49 15.99
C GLY A 873 13.29 -33.95 15.23
N LEU A 874 12.08 -33.61 15.72
CA LEU A 874 10.77 -33.96 15.15
C LEU A 874 10.17 -32.86 14.26
N ALA A 875 10.93 -31.79 14.03
CA ALA A 875 10.57 -30.69 13.13
C ALA A 875 11.82 -30.12 12.49
N TYR A 876 11.64 -29.53 11.30
CA TYR A 876 12.72 -28.81 10.64
C TYR A 876 13.31 -27.73 11.58
N PRO A 877 14.64 -27.56 11.60
CA PRO A 877 15.31 -26.54 12.38
C PRO A 877 14.71 -25.15 12.17
N ALA A 878 14.74 -24.34 13.22
CA ALA A 878 14.10 -23.04 13.21
C ALA A 878 14.85 -22.04 12.31
N PRO A 879 14.12 -21.30 11.44
CA PRO A 879 14.73 -20.22 10.67
C PRO A 879 15.14 -19.06 11.59
N LEU A 880 16.09 -18.24 11.12
CA LEU A 880 16.41 -16.96 11.74
C LEU A 880 15.43 -15.90 11.25
N LEU A 881 14.28 -15.79 11.92
CA LEU A 881 13.30 -14.73 11.64
C LEU A 881 13.88 -13.38 12.08
N PHE A 882 14.12 -12.48 11.13
CA PHE A 882 14.81 -11.22 11.40
C PHE A 882 13.99 -9.98 11.05
N GLY A 883 12.88 -10.12 10.31
CA GLY A 883 12.04 -8.98 9.97
C GLY A 883 10.59 -9.32 9.71
N ASP A 884 9.70 -8.43 10.14
CA ASP A 884 8.29 -8.41 9.76
C ASP A 884 8.17 -7.75 8.38
N THR A 885 7.65 -8.49 7.40
CA THR A 885 7.58 -7.98 6.02
C THR A 885 6.47 -6.96 5.81
N ASN A 886 5.67 -6.66 6.84
CA ASN A 886 4.41 -5.92 6.80
C ASN A 886 3.27 -6.64 6.07
N TRP A 887 3.57 -7.62 5.21
CA TRP A 887 2.56 -8.45 4.56
C TRP A 887 1.82 -9.28 5.60
N ALA A 888 0.52 -9.48 5.38
CA ALA A 888 -0.32 -10.22 6.31
C ALA A 888 0.26 -11.61 6.64
N TYR A 889 0.71 -11.74 7.89
CA TYR A 889 1.23 -12.97 8.50
C TYR A 889 2.49 -13.52 7.79
N ARG A 890 3.40 -12.65 7.35
CA ARG A 890 4.69 -13.03 6.78
C ARG A 890 5.87 -12.32 7.45
N TYR A 891 6.96 -13.06 7.60
CA TYR A 891 8.21 -12.64 8.22
C TYR A 891 9.37 -13.11 7.34
N PHE A 892 10.37 -12.24 7.13
CA PHE A 892 11.62 -12.66 6.51
C PHE A 892 12.41 -13.54 7.47
N GLY A 893 12.90 -14.66 6.94
CA GLY A 893 13.75 -15.57 7.70
C GLY A 893 14.83 -16.21 6.85
N PHE A 894 16.01 -16.37 7.45
CA PHE A 894 17.07 -17.20 6.87
C PHE A 894 16.84 -18.66 7.23
N ILE A 895 17.00 -19.54 6.24
CA ILE A 895 16.89 -21.00 6.40
C ILE A 895 18.06 -21.68 5.68
N LEU A 896 18.49 -22.85 6.18
CA LEU A 896 19.36 -23.71 5.41
C LEU A 896 18.50 -24.48 4.40
N HIS A 897 18.69 -24.25 3.10
CA HIS A 897 17.85 -24.85 2.07
C HIS A 897 17.97 -26.40 2.10
N PRO A 898 16.85 -27.15 2.07
CA PRO A 898 16.86 -28.61 2.29
C PRO A 898 17.65 -29.38 1.22
N GLY A 899 17.72 -28.85 0.00
CA GLY A 899 18.49 -29.39 -1.13
C GLY A 899 19.94 -28.91 -1.19
N THR A 900 20.14 -27.62 -1.52
CA THR A 900 21.48 -27.04 -1.75
C THR A 900 22.37 -26.98 -0.51
N GLN A 901 21.79 -27.06 0.71
CA GLN A 901 22.51 -26.92 1.97
C GLN A 901 23.20 -25.56 2.14
N GLU A 902 22.74 -24.54 1.42
CA GLU A 902 23.18 -23.16 1.51
C GLU A 902 22.16 -22.31 2.28
N ILE A 903 22.61 -21.20 2.85
CA ILE A 903 21.70 -20.22 3.48
C ILE A 903 20.85 -19.60 2.39
N ASP A 904 19.54 -19.56 2.62
CA ASP A 904 18.57 -18.99 1.71
C ASP A 904 17.59 -18.08 2.45
N LEU A 905 16.94 -17.17 1.71
CA LEU A 905 16.03 -16.16 2.26
C LEU A 905 14.58 -16.49 1.85
N TRP A 906 13.75 -16.74 2.85
CA TRP A 906 12.37 -17.21 2.68
C TRP A 906 11.38 -16.32 3.46
N ASP A 907 10.12 -16.39 3.05
CA ASP A 907 8.99 -15.81 3.78
C ASP A 907 8.37 -16.88 4.68
N PHE A 908 8.25 -16.63 5.98
CA PHE A 908 7.65 -17.53 6.97
C PHE A 908 6.42 -16.95 7.65
N ASN A 909 5.60 -17.79 8.26
CA ASN A 909 4.72 -17.34 9.35
C ASN A 909 5.51 -17.05 10.63
N TYR A 910 4.88 -16.43 11.64
CA TYR A 910 5.58 -16.04 12.88
C TYR A 910 6.17 -17.23 13.67
N LEU A 911 5.64 -18.44 13.46
CA LEU A 911 6.15 -19.67 14.07
C LEU A 911 7.41 -20.25 13.37
N GLY A 912 7.76 -19.74 12.20
CA GLY A 912 8.86 -20.27 11.38
C GLY A 912 8.61 -21.70 10.87
N LEU A 913 7.35 -22.07 10.58
CA LEU A 913 6.97 -23.40 10.10
C LEU A 913 6.49 -23.42 8.65
N ALA A 914 5.76 -22.39 8.24
CA ALA A 914 5.20 -22.29 6.89
C ALA A 914 6.05 -21.32 6.08
N GLY A 915 7.18 -21.81 5.57
CA GLY A 915 8.13 -21.03 4.78
C GLY A 915 7.91 -21.17 3.28
N ARG A 916 8.15 -20.13 2.48
CA ARG A 916 8.25 -20.24 1.02
C ARG A 916 9.54 -19.60 0.54
N PRO A 917 10.27 -20.20 -0.43
CA PRO A 917 11.35 -19.52 -1.12
C PRO A 917 10.89 -18.17 -1.64
N SER A 918 11.68 -17.11 -1.42
CA SER A 918 11.32 -15.80 -1.95
C SER A 918 11.38 -15.81 -3.48
N GLU A 919 10.31 -15.34 -4.11
CA GLU A 919 10.19 -15.23 -5.56
C GLU A 919 10.97 -14.03 -6.13
N ASN A 920 11.43 -13.12 -5.25
CA ASN A 920 12.12 -11.88 -5.61
C ASN A 920 13.64 -11.95 -5.40
N LYS A 921 14.21 -13.15 -5.23
CA LYS A 921 15.64 -13.34 -4.91
C LYS A 921 16.56 -12.57 -5.87
N ASP A 922 16.33 -12.68 -7.18
CA ASP A 922 17.16 -12.02 -8.20
C ASP A 922 17.10 -10.48 -8.10
N ARG A 923 15.95 -9.93 -7.67
CA ARG A 923 15.79 -8.48 -7.46
C ARG A 923 16.51 -8.01 -6.20
N TRP A 924 16.56 -8.85 -5.16
CA TRP A 924 17.12 -8.50 -3.86
C TRP A 924 18.63 -8.62 -3.77
N PHE A 925 19.25 -9.49 -4.56
CA PHE A 925 20.70 -9.68 -4.64
C PHE A 925 21.26 -9.12 -5.96
N GLY A 926 20.55 -8.15 -6.56
CA GLY A 926 20.92 -7.45 -7.80
C GLY A 926 21.89 -6.30 -7.57
N GLN A 927 21.74 -5.18 -8.29
CA GLN A 927 22.66 -4.03 -8.23
C GLN A 927 22.35 -3.02 -7.11
N ASN A 928 21.21 -3.15 -6.43
CA ASN A 928 20.74 -2.18 -5.44
C ASN A 928 21.04 -2.66 -4.01
N SER A 929 21.36 -1.71 -3.13
CA SER A 929 21.72 -2.01 -1.74
C SER A 929 20.50 -2.21 -0.84
N TRP A 930 20.66 -3.08 0.15
CA TRP A 930 19.84 -3.12 1.35
C TRP A 930 20.22 -1.97 2.28
N VAL A 931 19.25 -1.44 3.00
CA VAL A 931 19.42 -0.29 3.90
C VAL A 931 18.82 -0.60 5.27
N LEU A 932 19.54 -0.29 6.34
CA LEU A 932 19.05 -0.28 7.72
C LEU A 932 19.06 1.16 8.25
N TYR A 933 18.02 1.53 8.99
CA TYR A 933 17.92 2.80 9.73
C TYR A 933 18.19 2.54 11.22
N PRO A 934 19.47 2.56 11.67
CA PRO A 934 19.88 2.02 12.96
C PRO A 934 19.54 2.92 14.16
N ASN A 935 19.09 4.15 13.95
CA ASN A 935 18.84 5.11 15.03
C ASN A 935 17.34 5.28 15.29
N PRO A 936 16.74 4.58 16.28
CA PRO A 936 15.31 4.67 16.56
C PRO A 936 14.85 6.03 17.09
N ILE A 937 15.77 6.89 17.53
CA ILE A 937 15.46 8.28 17.89
C ILE A 937 15.01 9.08 16.67
N ASP A 938 15.52 8.75 15.48
CA ASP A 938 15.13 9.40 14.22
C ASP A 938 13.64 9.16 13.90
N TYR A 939 13.00 8.17 14.52
CA TYR A 939 11.59 7.86 14.33
C TYR A 939 10.82 7.67 15.64
N GLY A 940 11.12 8.53 16.63
CA GLY A 940 10.23 8.79 17.76
C GLY A 940 10.71 8.28 19.12
N MET A 941 11.77 7.47 19.18
CA MET A 941 12.27 6.96 20.47
C MET A 941 12.75 8.12 21.33
N VAL A 942 12.30 8.17 22.59
CA VAL A 942 12.78 9.17 23.55
C VAL A 942 14.27 8.94 23.79
N PRO A 943 15.14 9.95 23.60
CA PRO A 943 16.57 9.79 23.80
C PRO A 943 16.88 9.30 25.23
N PRO A 944 17.70 8.26 25.40
CA PRO A 944 18.14 7.80 26.71
C PRO A 944 18.84 8.94 27.50
N PRO A 945 18.76 8.95 28.84
CA PRO A 945 19.46 9.94 29.65
C PRO A 945 20.96 9.99 29.32
N GLY A 946 21.46 11.16 28.92
CA GLY A 946 22.86 11.35 28.52
C GLY A 946 23.16 11.10 27.04
N TYR A 947 22.20 10.61 26.26
CA TYR A 947 22.33 10.48 24.81
C TYR A 947 22.29 11.87 24.15
N ARG A 948 23.41 12.33 23.59
CA ARG A 948 23.45 13.52 22.75
C ARG A 948 23.42 13.09 21.29
N SER A 949 22.30 13.36 20.61
CA SER A 949 22.15 13.12 19.17
C SER A 949 23.33 13.74 18.40
N GLY A 950 24.04 12.95 17.60
CA GLY A 950 25.10 13.44 16.70
C GLY A 950 26.53 13.39 17.22
N LEU A 951 26.83 12.72 18.34
CA LEU A 951 28.21 12.44 18.71
C LEU A 951 28.78 11.24 17.93
N PRO A 952 30.04 11.27 17.47
CA PRO A 952 30.66 10.16 16.74
C PRO A 952 30.66 8.86 17.55
N LYS A 953 30.69 7.72 16.85
CA LYS A 953 30.71 6.32 17.35
C LYS A 953 31.73 5.97 18.45
N GLY A 954 32.57 6.90 18.91
CA GLY A 954 33.57 6.69 19.95
C GLY A 954 33.39 7.54 21.21
N PHE A 955 32.19 8.07 21.47
CA PHE A 955 31.93 8.94 22.63
C PHE A 955 31.20 8.25 23.80
N PHE A 956 30.93 6.94 23.70
CA PHE A 956 30.38 6.11 24.77
C PHE A 956 31.36 5.03 25.16
#